data_AF-A0A9P0J697-F1
#
_entry.id   AF-A0A9P0J697-F1
#
_cell.length_a   1.000
_cell.length_b   1.000
_cell.length_c   1.000
_cell.angle_alpha   90.00
_cell.angle_beta   90.00
_cell.angle_gamma   90.00
#
_symmetry.space_group_name_H-M   'P 1'
#
loop_
_entity.id
_entity.type
_entity.pdbx_description
1 polymer ?
#
loop_
_entity_poly.entity_id
_entity_poly.type
_entity_poly.pdbx_seq_one_letter_code
_entity_poly.pdbx_strand_id
1 'polypeptide(L)'
;MKILGIGLESKWKVLFKCLFLVSLSLQLVECHSITLLDTPKFMNENATIFHPLISPSKNSFTNLSLLSDVELKDLPWWCSCSAELEEVEDESECHCEGPKLLLIPQDFINITRLSIANSKFKILRESGLRKYAPSLKDIILMRLNEFYQIEPEAFKNIRHLRTIYISHAPRLQFIAAETFRHVSHSLKTLRITNSGLREVPDMRFLVNGGILSQIDFEGNQISEIFENSIRISTEQLILDNNVLTTIHRSSFNGSQIGKLSLKGNTKLFKLHELAFEGIESIQELDLSSTSIQLLPSIGLDKLEVLRIQNTQSLKQIPSVYMFKSLVKAWLTHSFHCCAFKFPQRHDPESFKRHRALIDNFKSECKAKGYSQLNDADPTSFNNYGNSIGTNIDRRRRRKRRTVETYIIEDDESNITFPYSSDSNSLDGDDIDGLFHEPLKFSNSSLEALCGNLSIDVKDVQCYPVPDVLNPCEDVMGSSWLRACVWIVVSLAIIGNVAVLVVLLMNQSEFTVPKFLMCNLALADFCMGIYLMLIASIDLHSMGEYFNFAYDWQYGIGCKTAGWLTVFAGNLSVFTLTIITVERWFAITHAIYLNKRLKHRKAYCIMICGWLYSITMAIMPLFGISNYSSTRYVKLSMSSQEAVGSLFN
;
A
#
# COMPACT_ATOMS: atom_id res chain seq x y z
N MET A 1 17.00 -57.33 44.68
CA MET A 1 17.69 -56.05 44.42
C MET A 1 16.72 -54.89 44.59
N LYS A 2 16.53 -54.48 45.84
CA LYS A 2 15.89 -53.20 46.23
C LYS A 2 17.06 -52.24 46.48
N ILE A 3 17.08 -51.07 45.82
CA ILE A 3 17.75 -49.78 46.20
C ILE A 3 17.84 -48.78 45.02
N LEU A 4 17.48 -49.12 43.77
CA LEU A 4 17.50 -48.17 42.63
C LEU A 4 16.12 -47.62 42.21
N GLY A 5 15.15 -47.57 43.14
CA GLY A 5 13.72 -47.44 42.82
C GLY A 5 13.03 -46.09 43.00
N ILE A 6 13.71 -44.99 43.38
CA ILE A 6 12.98 -43.77 43.82
C ILE A 6 13.39 -42.48 43.08
N GLY A 7 14.45 -42.48 42.26
CA GLY A 7 14.96 -41.28 41.58
C GLY A 7 14.48 -41.04 40.13
N LEU A 8 13.92 -42.04 39.45
CA LEU A 8 13.56 -41.93 38.02
C LEU A 8 12.10 -41.53 37.77
N GLU A 9 11.18 -41.73 38.72
CA GLU A 9 9.76 -41.42 38.52
C GLU A 9 9.46 -39.91 38.46
N SER A 10 10.29 -39.06 39.09
CA SER A 10 10.05 -37.61 39.13
C SER A 10 10.50 -36.91 37.84
N LYS A 11 11.61 -37.35 37.22
CA LYS A 11 12.15 -36.72 36.00
C LYS A 11 11.26 -36.97 34.77
N TRP A 12 10.63 -38.14 34.66
CA TRP A 12 9.68 -38.42 33.58
C TRP A 12 8.34 -37.70 33.77
N LYS A 13 7.89 -37.48 35.01
CA LYS A 13 6.70 -36.65 35.28
C LYS A 13 6.92 -35.18 34.90
N VAL A 14 8.15 -34.68 35.01
CA VAL A 14 8.52 -33.32 34.56
C VAL A 14 8.64 -33.26 33.03
N LEU A 15 9.25 -34.26 32.38
CA LEU A 15 9.35 -34.32 30.92
C LEU A 15 7.96 -34.48 30.25
N PHE A 16 7.09 -35.29 30.84
CA PHE A 16 5.71 -35.49 30.37
C PHE A 16 4.85 -34.25 30.66
N LYS A 17 5.06 -33.56 31.80
CA LYS A 17 4.46 -32.24 32.04
C LYS A 17 4.98 -31.19 31.07
N CYS A 18 6.27 -31.18 30.71
CA CYS A 18 6.81 -30.24 29.73
C CYS A 18 6.31 -30.51 28.31
N LEU A 19 6.25 -31.76 27.85
CA LEU A 19 5.71 -32.11 26.53
C LEU A 19 4.18 -31.87 26.47
N PHE A 20 3.46 -32.20 27.54
CA PHE A 20 2.03 -31.93 27.64
C PHE A 20 1.75 -30.43 27.78
N LEU A 21 2.56 -29.66 28.53
CA LEU A 21 2.44 -28.19 28.63
C LEU A 21 2.88 -27.49 27.36
N VAL A 22 3.84 -28.01 26.58
CA VAL A 22 4.18 -27.46 25.26
C VAL A 22 3.01 -27.69 24.29
N SER A 23 2.41 -28.88 24.26
CA SER A 23 1.17 -29.13 23.50
C SER A 23 -0.02 -28.30 23.99
N LEU A 24 -0.20 -28.14 25.31
CA LEU A 24 -1.29 -27.35 25.91
C LEU A 24 -1.06 -25.84 25.76
N SER A 25 0.20 -25.38 25.73
CA SER A 25 0.56 -23.98 25.46
C SER A 25 0.36 -23.59 24.00
N LEU A 26 0.44 -24.56 23.07
CA LEU A 26 -0.02 -24.38 21.70
C LEU A 26 -1.56 -24.35 21.56
N GLN A 27 -2.30 -24.89 22.53
CA GLN A 27 -3.77 -24.92 22.52
C GLN A 27 -4.43 -23.84 23.40
N LEU A 28 -3.72 -23.28 24.39
CA LEU A 28 -4.24 -22.25 25.30
C LEU A 28 -4.04 -20.81 24.82
N VAL A 29 -3.23 -20.57 23.79
CA VAL A 29 -3.09 -19.23 23.20
C VAL A 29 -4.27 -18.86 22.27
N GLU A 30 -5.16 -19.83 21.96
CA GLU A 30 -6.37 -19.62 21.14
C GLU A 30 -7.64 -19.22 21.92
N CYS A 31 -7.57 -18.91 23.22
CA CYS A 31 -8.78 -18.62 24.03
C CYS A 31 -8.81 -17.28 24.77
N HIS A 32 -8.03 -16.27 24.37
CA HIS A 32 -8.13 -14.93 25.00
C HIS A 32 -8.30 -13.72 24.07
N SER A 33 -8.67 -13.90 22.80
CA SER A 33 -8.88 -12.77 21.88
C SER A 33 -10.14 -12.87 21.02
N ILE A 34 -11.23 -13.44 21.54
CA ILE A 34 -12.57 -13.30 20.94
C ILE A 34 -13.58 -13.13 22.08
N THR A 35 -13.86 -11.88 22.44
CA THR A 35 -15.15 -11.39 22.97
C THR A 35 -15.02 -9.89 23.26
N LEU A 36 -15.56 -9.06 22.36
CA LEU A 36 -16.36 -7.86 22.63
C LEU A 36 -16.61 -7.13 21.29
N LEU A 37 -17.49 -7.73 20.49
CA LEU A 37 -18.34 -6.97 19.56
C LEU A 37 -19.62 -6.67 20.36
N ASP A 38 -19.79 -5.42 20.80
CA ASP A 38 -21.08 -4.92 21.25
C ASP A 38 -21.75 -4.18 20.09
N THR A 39 -22.97 -4.61 19.75
CA THR A 39 -23.93 -3.91 18.89
C THR A 39 -25.23 -3.72 19.68
N PRO A 40 -26.16 -2.84 19.25
CA PRO A 40 -26.72 -1.77 20.06
C PRO A 40 -27.96 -2.19 20.87
N LYS A 41 -28.23 -1.51 21.99
CA LYS A 41 -29.51 -1.59 22.69
C LYS A 41 -30.32 -0.31 22.50
N PHE A 42 -31.40 -0.46 21.74
CA PHE A 42 -32.64 0.30 21.87
C PHE A 42 -33.32 -0.05 23.21
N MET A 43 -33.85 0.95 23.93
CA MET A 43 -35.09 0.87 24.70
C MET A 43 -35.52 2.28 25.17
N ASN A 44 -36.80 2.54 24.97
CA ASN A 44 -37.58 3.73 25.33
C ASN A 44 -37.62 4.03 26.84
N GLU A 45 -37.91 5.28 27.19
CA GLU A 45 -38.87 5.61 28.26
C GLU A 45 -39.52 6.99 28.04
N ASN A 46 -40.73 7.15 28.59
CA ASN A 46 -41.83 8.03 28.18
C ASN A 46 -41.94 9.37 28.94
N ALA A 47 -42.81 10.23 28.36
CA ALA A 47 -43.69 11.24 28.98
C ALA A 47 -43.08 12.65 29.21
N THR A 48 -43.74 13.80 28.96
CA THR A 48 -45.17 14.17 28.96
C THR A 48 -45.46 15.40 28.06
N ILE A 49 -46.66 15.36 27.48
CA ILE A 49 -47.60 16.41 27.01
C ILE A 49 -47.30 17.86 27.43
N PHE A 50 -47.29 18.81 26.48
CA PHE A 50 -48.14 20.02 26.47
C PHE A 50 -48.12 20.71 25.08
N HIS A 51 -49.29 20.88 24.48
CA HIS A 51 -49.56 21.84 23.39
C HIS A 51 -49.76 23.24 24.02
N PRO A 52 -49.39 24.34 23.33
CA PRO A 52 -50.41 25.01 22.54
C PRO A 52 -49.94 25.50 21.16
N LEU A 53 -50.95 25.72 20.32
CA LEU A 53 -50.93 26.33 19.00
C LEU A 53 -50.33 27.75 19.03
N ILE A 54 -49.45 28.08 18.07
CA ILE A 54 -49.35 29.41 17.44
C ILE A 54 -48.77 29.24 16.01
N SER A 55 -49.33 30.01 15.08
CA SER A 55 -49.05 30.09 13.65
C SER A 55 -47.82 30.98 13.34
N PRO A 56 -47.35 31.11 12.07
CA PRO A 56 -45.94 31.32 11.75
C PRO A 56 -45.55 32.82 11.72
N SER A 57 -44.41 33.17 12.32
CA SER A 57 -43.71 34.42 12.03
C SER A 57 -42.25 34.18 11.63
N LYS A 58 -41.88 34.75 10.48
CA LYS A 58 -40.52 34.87 9.96
C LYS A 58 -39.64 35.56 10.99
N ASN A 59 -38.48 34.99 11.32
CA ASN A 59 -37.52 35.65 12.19
C ASN A 59 -36.10 35.47 11.65
N SER A 60 -35.56 36.55 11.06
CA SER A 60 -34.12 36.77 10.89
C SER A 60 -33.66 37.55 12.12
N PHE A 61 -32.75 37.01 12.92
CA PHE A 61 -32.19 37.69 14.08
C PHE A 61 -30.70 37.92 13.85
N THR A 62 -30.29 39.18 13.93
CA THR A 62 -28.93 39.64 13.62
C THR A 62 -28.01 39.70 14.84
N ASN A 63 -28.47 39.35 16.04
CA ASN A 63 -27.64 39.26 17.25
C ASN A 63 -28.13 38.10 18.14
N LEU A 64 -27.38 37.00 18.14
CA LEU A 64 -27.73 35.74 18.81
C LEU A 64 -26.71 35.36 19.90
N SER A 65 -26.12 36.33 20.58
CA SER A 65 -25.16 36.08 21.67
C SER A 65 -25.82 35.81 23.04
N LEU A 66 -27.15 35.59 23.08
CA LEU A 66 -27.92 35.50 24.33
C LEU A 66 -29.01 34.41 24.36
N LEU A 67 -29.16 33.61 23.29
CA LEU A 67 -30.05 32.44 23.30
C LEU A 67 -29.23 31.17 23.52
N SER A 68 -29.63 30.37 24.51
CA SER A 68 -29.05 29.05 24.76
C SER A 68 -29.26 28.13 23.55
N ASP A 69 -28.30 27.25 23.26
CA ASP A 69 -28.32 26.25 22.16
C ASP A 69 -29.58 25.36 22.11
N VAL A 70 -30.39 25.38 23.18
CA VAL A 70 -31.62 24.60 23.33
C VAL A 70 -32.80 25.25 22.59
N GLU A 71 -32.86 26.57 22.44
CA GLU A 71 -33.98 27.27 21.77
C GLU A 71 -33.84 27.38 20.24
N LEU A 72 -32.65 27.11 19.68
CA LEU A 72 -32.43 27.16 18.21
C LEU A 72 -33.02 25.97 17.45
N LYS A 73 -33.14 24.80 18.10
CA LYS A 73 -33.58 23.55 17.44
C LYS A 73 -35.06 23.52 17.08
N ASP A 74 -35.87 24.37 17.73
CA ASP A 74 -37.32 24.46 17.48
C ASP A 74 -37.69 25.45 16.36
N LEU A 75 -36.71 26.21 15.84
CA LEU A 75 -36.92 27.12 14.72
C LEU A 75 -36.97 26.37 13.37
N PRO A 76 -37.85 26.79 12.43
CA PRO A 76 -37.93 26.17 11.10
C PRO A 76 -36.64 26.25 10.29
N TRP A 77 -35.85 27.30 10.54
CA TRP A 77 -34.47 27.54 10.13
C TRP A 77 -33.96 28.77 10.88
N TRP A 78 -32.64 28.92 11.00
CA TRP A 78 -31.99 30.07 11.63
C TRP A 78 -30.67 30.39 10.91
N CYS A 79 -30.17 31.61 11.11
CA CYS A 79 -28.82 31.98 10.72
C CYS A 79 -28.15 32.74 11.87
N SER A 80 -26.87 32.46 12.13
CA SER A 80 -26.01 33.22 13.05
C SER A 80 -24.88 33.84 12.25
N CYS A 81 -24.66 35.14 12.44
CA CYS A 81 -23.55 35.85 11.82
C CYS A 81 -22.68 36.46 12.91
N SER A 82 -21.39 36.17 12.87
CA SER A 82 -20.39 36.75 13.77
C SER A 82 -19.30 37.42 12.95
N ALA A 83 -18.88 38.61 13.39
CA ALA A 83 -17.60 39.16 12.98
C ALA A 83 -16.55 38.58 13.95
N GLU A 84 -15.59 37.81 13.43
CA GLU A 84 -14.47 37.37 14.27
C GLU A 84 -13.63 38.61 14.63
N LEU A 85 -13.48 38.86 15.93
CA LEU A 85 -12.70 39.98 16.49
C LEU A 85 -11.25 39.54 16.81
N GLU A 86 -10.68 38.63 16.04
CA GLU A 86 -9.28 38.22 16.21
C GLU A 86 -8.41 38.75 15.07
N GLU A 87 -7.24 39.26 15.45
CA GLU A 87 -6.29 40.02 14.65
C GLU A 87 -5.91 39.28 13.35
N VAL A 88 -6.59 39.60 12.24
CA VAL A 88 -6.11 39.72 10.84
C VAL A 88 -7.33 39.57 9.90
N GLU A 89 -7.74 40.70 9.30
CA GLU A 89 -8.91 40.89 8.41
C GLU A 89 -10.28 40.72 9.09
N ASP A 90 -11.12 41.77 9.06
CA ASP A 90 -12.53 41.75 9.48
C ASP A 90 -13.34 40.74 8.61
N GLU A 91 -13.24 39.44 8.92
CA GLU A 91 -14.02 38.39 8.26
C GLU A 91 -15.34 38.20 9.01
N SER A 92 -16.46 38.40 8.30
CA SER A 92 -17.80 38.14 8.81
C SER A 92 -18.30 36.79 8.30
N GLU A 93 -18.46 35.85 9.22
CA GLU A 93 -18.97 34.51 8.95
C GLU A 93 -20.46 34.45 9.27
N CYS A 94 -21.25 33.94 8.32
CA CYS A 94 -22.66 33.66 8.48
C CYS A 94 -22.94 32.18 8.28
N HIS A 95 -23.47 31.52 9.31
CA HIS A 95 -23.90 30.14 9.29
C HIS A 95 -25.42 30.04 9.33
N CYS A 96 -26.02 29.32 8.39
CA CYS A 96 -27.46 29.11 8.27
C CYS A 96 -27.80 27.61 8.30
N GLU A 97 -28.76 27.23 9.16
CA GLU A 97 -29.18 25.84 9.30
C GLU A 97 -30.71 25.71 9.41
N GLY A 98 -31.26 24.65 8.81
CA GLY A 98 -32.61 24.17 9.11
C GLY A 98 -33.42 23.64 7.92
N PRO A 99 -34.42 22.78 8.19
CA PRO A 99 -35.09 21.99 7.16
C PRO A 99 -36.03 22.78 6.26
N LYS A 100 -36.46 24.00 6.65
CA LYS A 100 -37.31 24.87 5.81
C LYS A 100 -36.52 25.89 5.00
N LEU A 101 -35.19 25.88 5.07
CA LEU A 101 -34.34 26.71 4.22
C LEU A 101 -34.30 26.13 2.80
N LEU A 102 -34.92 26.83 1.85
CA LEU A 102 -35.06 26.41 0.44
C LEU A 102 -34.20 27.22 -0.53
N LEU A 103 -33.77 28.41 -0.12
CA LEU A 103 -33.03 29.39 -0.92
C LEU A 103 -31.96 30.03 -0.04
N ILE A 104 -30.90 30.54 -0.66
CA ILE A 104 -29.87 31.32 0.02
C ILE A 104 -30.50 32.64 0.51
N PRO A 105 -30.48 32.95 1.82
CA PRO A 105 -30.98 34.22 2.34
C PRO A 105 -30.29 35.39 1.65
N GLN A 106 -31.00 36.50 1.45
CA GLN A 106 -30.46 37.68 0.77
C GLN A 106 -30.35 38.89 1.72
N ASP A 107 -30.51 38.70 3.03
CA ASP A 107 -30.65 39.82 3.96
C ASP A 107 -29.30 40.38 4.44
N PHE A 108 -28.25 39.55 4.41
CA PHE A 108 -26.92 39.92 4.90
C PHE A 108 -26.18 40.88 3.95
N ILE A 109 -25.20 41.62 4.49
CA ILE A 109 -24.36 42.58 3.76
C ILE A 109 -22.91 42.36 4.21
N ASN A 110 -21.96 42.45 3.27
CA ASN A 110 -20.51 42.36 3.50
C ASN A 110 -20.00 41.06 4.12
N ILE A 111 -20.71 39.95 3.95
CA ILE A 111 -20.26 38.64 4.44
C ILE A 111 -19.03 38.15 3.67
N THR A 112 -18.06 37.59 4.39
CA THR A 112 -16.86 36.97 3.80
C THR A 112 -17.01 35.45 3.71
N ARG A 113 -17.69 34.81 4.66
CA ARG A 113 -17.92 33.37 4.67
C ARG A 113 -19.40 33.06 4.83
N LEU A 114 -19.93 32.23 3.93
CA LEU A 114 -21.31 31.76 3.96
C LEU A 114 -21.34 30.24 4.12
N SER A 115 -21.95 29.76 5.19
CA SER A 115 -22.12 28.35 5.51
C SER A 115 -23.60 27.99 5.55
N ILE A 116 -24.01 26.96 4.79
CA ILE A 116 -25.39 26.46 4.76
C ILE A 116 -25.39 24.98 5.09
N ALA A 117 -26.09 24.59 6.16
CA ALA A 117 -26.15 23.22 6.64
C ALA A 117 -27.58 22.67 6.75
N ASN A 118 -27.72 21.35 6.59
CA ASN A 118 -28.90 20.58 6.99
C ASN A 118 -30.23 21.18 6.46
N SER A 119 -30.23 21.55 5.18
CA SER A 119 -31.35 22.27 4.55
C SER A 119 -31.94 21.48 3.38
N LYS A 120 -33.16 21.86 2.96
CA LYS A 120 -33.83 21.33 1.77
C LYS A 120 -33.50 22.14 0.51
N PHE A 121 -32.36 22.84 0.52
CA PHE A 121 -31.82 23.58 -0.61
C PHE A 121 -31.49 22.64 -1.78
N LYS A 122 -32.03 22.92 -2.96
CA LYS A 122 -31.96 21.99 -4.11
C LYS A 122 -30.97 22.39 -5.20
N ILE A 123 -30.92 23.69 -5.52
CA ILE A 123 -30.21 24.22 -6.68
C ILE A 123 -29.46 25.49 -6.28
N LEU A 124 -28.17 25.56 -6.60
CA LEU A 124 -27.40 26.79 -6.49
C LEU A 124 -27.55 27.60 -7.77
N ARG A 125 -28.38 28.64 -7.70
CA ARG A 125 -28.67 29.51 -8.84
C ARG A 125 -27.63 30.61 -9.03
N GLU A 126 -27.43 31.08 -10.26
CA GLU A 126 -26.55 32.24 -10.56
C GLU A 126 -26.94 33.48 -9.75
N SER A 127 -28.24 33.73 -9.61
CA SER A 127 -28.76 34.87 -8.83
C SER A 127 -28.53 34.75 -7.33
N GLY A 128 -28.28 33.55 -6.79
CA GLY A 128 -28.24 33.29 -5.35
C GLY A 128 -27.04 33.91 -4.63
N LEU A 129 -25.90 34.04 -5.32
CA LEU A 129 -24.66 34.59 -4.73
C LEU A 129 -24.37 36.03 -5.18
N ARG A 130 -25.19 36.60 -6.06
CA ARG A 130 -24.93 37.90 -6.69
C ARG A 130 -24.79 39.05 -5.69
N LYS A 131 -25.59 39.04 -4.60
CA LYS A 131 -25.51 40.07 -3.55
C LYS A 131 -24.19 40.00 -2.77
N TYR A 132 -23.61 38.81 -2.64
CA TYR A 132 -22.40 38.53 -1.88
C TYR A 132 -21.12 38.56 -2.72
N ALA A 133 -21.26 38.64 -4.05
CA ALA A 133 -20.14 38.69 -4.99
C ALA A 133 -18.98 39.67 -4.65
N PRO A 134 -19.20 40.89 -4.09
CA PRO A 134 -18.07 41.79 -3.82
C PRO A 134 -17.24 41.42 -2.60
N SER A 135 -17.78 40.68 -1.62
CA SER A 135 -17.10 40.41 -0.32
C SER A 135 -16.83 38.94 -0.06
N LEU A 136 -17.58 38.03 -0.71
CA LEU A 136 -17.54 36.60 -0.41
C LEU A 136 -16.20 35.98 -0.80
N LYS A 137 -15.56 35.35 0.19
CA LYS A 137 -14.33 34.58 0.10
C LYS A 137 -14.61 33.07 0.16
N ASP A 138 -15.47 32.63 1.07
CA ASP A 138 -15.70 31.21 1.31
C ASP A 138 -17.19 30.85 1.23
N ILE A 139 -17.49 29.79 0.49
CA ILE A 139 -18.82 29.18 0.47
C ILE A 139 -18.75 27.73 0.91
N ILE A 140 -19.54 27.39 1.92
CA ILE A 140 -19.58 26.08 2.56
C ILE A 140 -21.01 25.54 2.54
N LEU A 141 -21.21 24.38 1.93
CA LEU A 141 -22.49 23.71 1.78
C LEU A 141 -22.39 22.31 2.40
N MET A 142 -23.09 22.06 3.50
CA MET A 142 -22.93 20.83 4.28
C MET A 142 -24.25 20.08 4.49
N ARG A 143 -24.22 18.75 4.40
CA ARG A 143 -25.38 17.89 4.72
C ARG A 143 -26.64 18.31 3.94
N LEU A 144 -26.53 18.36 2.62
CA LEU A 144 -27.60 18.81 1.73
C LEU A 144 -28.19 17.63 0.95
N ASN A 145 -29.11 16.91 1.58
CA ASN A 145 -29.67 15.67 1.03
C ASN A 145 -30.47 15.85 -0.27
N GLU A 146 -31.02 17.03 -0.50
CA GLU A 146 -31.86 17.35 -1.67
C GLU A 146 -31.11 18.16 -2.74
N PHE A 147 -29.85 18.53 -2.50
CA PHE A 147 -29.05 19.33 -3.41
C PHE A 147 -28.54 18.50 -4.56
N TYR A 148 -28.92 18.87 -5.79
CA TYR A 148 -28.64 18.05 -6.98
C TYR A 148 -27.98 18.80 -8.13
N GLN A 149 -28.00 20.14 -8.14
CA GLN A 149 -27.49 20.91 -9.28
C GLN A 149 -26.89 22.25 -8.86
N ILE A 150 -25.80 22.62 -9.54
CA ILE A 150 -25.26 23.98 -9.57
C ILE A 150 -25.55 24.53 -10.97
N GLU A 151 -26.15 25.71 -11.06
CA GLU A 151 -26.38 26.36 -12.35
C GLU A 151 -25.05 26.83 -12.99
N PRO A 152 -24.96 26.83 -14.33
CA PRO A 152 -23.84 27.44 -15.04
C PRO A 152 -23.55 28.86 -14.55
N GLU A 153 -22.26 29.24 -14.50
CA GLU A 153 -21.82 30.57 -14.05
C GLU A 153 -22.28 30.95 -12.62
N ALA A 154 -22.63 29.99 -11.75
CA ALA A 154 -23.09 30.26 -10.39
C ALA A 154 -22.11 31.10 -9.53
N PHE A 155 -20.81 31.03 -9.82
CA PHE A 155 -19.75 31.74 -9.11
C PHE A 155 -19.21 32.98 -9.85
N LYS A 156 -19.96 33.46 -10.84
CA LYS A 156 -19.59 34.60 -11.67
C LYS A 156 -19.43 35.88 -10.87
N ASN A 157 -18.39 36.65 -11.19
CA ASN A 157 -18.07 37.96 -10.60
C ASN A 157 -17.74 37.97 -9.10
N ILE A 158 -17.53 36.80 -8.48
CA ILE A 158 -17.11 36.71 -7.07
C ILE A 158 -15.58 36.86 -7.00
N ARG A 159 -15.10 38.10 -6.91
CA ARG A 159 -13.68 38.46 -7.13
C ARG A 159 -12.71 37.94 -6.07
N HIS A 160 -13.20 37.67 -4.87
CA HIS A 160 -12.35 37.28 -3.73
C HIS A 160 -12.57 35.83 -3.31
N LEU A 161 -13.28 35.03 -4.11
CA LEU A 161 -13.56 33.64 -3.79
C LEU A 161 -12.24 32.86 -3.62
N ARG A 162 -12.04 32.27 -2.45
CA ARG A 162 -10.88 31.47 -2.03
C ARG A 162 -11.26 30.00 -1.90
N THR A 163 -12.42 29.70 -1.29
CA THR A 163 -12.84 28.33 -0.98
C THR A 163 -14.26 28.04 -1.48
N ILE A 164 -14.41 26.92 -2.21
CA ILE A 164 -15.69 26.27 -2.47
C ILE A 164 -15.66 24.92 -1.76
N TYR A 165 -16.49 24.75 -0.74
CA TYR A 165 -16.61 23.49 0.00
C TYR A 165 -18.04 22.97 -0.03
N ILE A 166 -18.23 21.78 -0.59
CA ILE A 166 -19.50 21.04 -0.59
C ILE A 166 -19.22 19.70 0.07
N SER A 167 -20.00 19.35 1.09
CA SER A 167 -19.88 18.07 1.78
C SER A 167 -21.24 17.44 1.99
N HIS A 168 -21.31 16.14 1.72
CA HIS A 168 -22.51 15.34 1.94
C HIS A 168 -23.71 15.86 1.12
N ALA A 169 -23.57 15.86 -0.21
CA ALA A 169 -24.64 16.18 -1.17
C ALA A 169 -24.88 14.98 -2.12
N PRO A 170 -25.59 13.93 -1.68
CA PRO A 170 -25.66 12.65 -2.40
C PRO A 170 -26.41 12.72 -3.73
N ARG A 171 -27.23 13.75 -3.97
CA ARG A 171 -27.97 13.92 -5.24
C ARG A 171 -27.20 14.73 -6.29
N LEU A 172 -26.08 15.37 -5.92
CA LEU A 172 -25.24 16.13 -6.84
C LEU A 172 -24.36 15.16 -7.64
N GLN A 173 -24.78 14.85 -8.87
CA GLN A 173 -24.14 13.82 -9.71
C GLN A 173 -23.18 14.38 -10.77
N PHE A 174 -23.44 15.59 -11.25
CA PHE A 174 -22.72 16.22 -12.36
C PHE A 174 -22.55 17.70 -12.09
N ILE A 175 -21.42 18.25 -12.54
CA ILE A 175 -21.13 19.69 -12.48
C ILE A 175 -20.74 20.13 -13.88
N ALA A 176 -21.53 21.05 -14.44
CA ALA A 176 -21.26 21.58 -15.77
C ALA A 176 -19.95 22.38 -15.79
N ALA A 177 -19.18 22.28 -16.88
CA ALA A 177 -17.91 23.00 -17.06
C ALA A 177 -18.06 24.51 -16.88
N GLU A 178 -19.19 25.05 -17.33
CA GLU A 178 -19.55 26.47 -17.26
C GLU A 178 -19.73 26.98 -15.83
N THR A 179 -19.88 26.08 -14.85
CA THR A 179 -19.93 26.45 -13.42
C THR A 179 -18.66 27.19 -13.00
N PHE A 180 -17.51 26.79 -13.52
CA PHE A 180 -16.20 27.37 -13.20
C PHE A 180 -15.78 28.49 -14.15
N ARG A 181 -16.66 28.87 -15.09
CA ARG A 181 -16.37 29.94 -16.03
C ARG A 181 -16.40 31.29 -15.32
N HIS A 182 -15.38 32.11 -15.53
CA HIS A 182 -15.21 33.42 -14.87
C HIS A 182 -15.12 33.35 -13.33
N VAL A 183 -14.67 32.22 -12.79
CA VAL A 183 -14.28 32.13 -11.37
C VAL A 183 -13.03 32.96 -11.13
N SER A 184 -12.93 33.55 -9.94
CA SER A 184 -11.77 34.37 -9.57
C SER A 184 -10.47 33.57 -9.55
N HIS A 185 -9.38 34.21 -10.01
CA HIS A 185 -8.00 33.72 -9.86
C HIS A 185 -7.56 33.63 -8.39
N SER A 186 -8.34 34.13 -7.43
CA SER A 186 -8.06 33.98 -6.00
C SER A 186 -8.47 32.62 -5.42
N LEU A 187 -9.14 31.76 -6.20
CA LEU A 187 -9.56 30.45 -5.73
C LEU A 187 -8.32 29.63 -5.36
N LYS A 188 -8.34 29.01 -4.18
CA LYS A 188 -7.27 28.15 -3.67
C LYS A 188 -7.75 26.73 -3.40
N THR A 189 -9.01 26.58 -2.99
CA THR A 189 -9.51 25.32 -2.45
C THR A 189 -10.87 24.99 -3.06
N LEU A 190 -10.95 23.83 -3.72
CA LEU A 190 -12.19 23.26 -4.25
C LEU A 190 -12.39 21.87 -3.63
N ARG A 191 -13.38 21.73 -2.76
CA ARG A 191 -13.66 20.46 -2.07
C ARG A 191 -15.11 20.09 -2.30
N ILE A 192 -15.36 18.92 -2.89
CA ILE A 192 -16.69 18.35 -3.06
C ILE A 192 -16.62 16.90 -2.58
N THR A 193 -16.93 16.70 -1.30
CA THR A 193 -16.70 15.45 -0.57
C THR A 193 -17.99 14.72 -0.27
N ASN A 194 -17.94 13.39 -0.17
CA ASN A 194 -19.06 12.54 0.21
C ASN A 194 -20.35 12.85 -0.56
N SER A 195 -20.22 13.18 -1.85
CA SER A 195 -21.33 13.60 -2.71
C SER A 195 -21.62 12.55 -3.78
N GLY A 196 -22.56 12.82 -4.67
CA GLY A 196 -23.02 11.86 -5.69
C GLY A 196 -22.23 11.87 -7.00
N LEU A 197 -21.06 12.55 -7.07
CA LEU A 197 -20.40 12.83 -8.35
C LEU A 197 -19.99 11.54 -9.06
N ARG A 198 -20.35 11.40 -10.34
CA ARG A 198 -20.05 10.22 -11.17
C ARG A 198 -18.82 10.36 -12.04
N GLU A 199 -18.41 11.60 -12.29
CA GLU A 199 -17.26 11.96 -13.11
C GLU A 199 -16.51 13.13 -12.48
N VAL A 200 -15.24 13.28 -12.82
CA VAL A 200 -14.44 14.44 -12.41
C VAL A 200 -14.98 15.68 -13.15
N PRO A 201 -15.30 16.78 -12.45
CA PRO A 201 -15.77 18.01 -13.09
C PRO A 201 -14.73 18.56 -14.08
N ASP A 202 -15.21 19.11 -15.19
CA ASP A 202 -14.33 19.77 -16.15
C ASP A 202 -13.82 21.10 -15.60
N MET A 203 -12.52 21.13 -15.30
CA MET A 203 -11.83 22.25 -14.66
C MET A 203 -10.96 23.04 -15.64
N ARG A 204 -11.17 22.92 -16.96
CA ARG A 204 -10.35 23.62 -17.98
C ARG A 204 -10.25 25.14 -17.77
N PHE A 205 -11.28 25.74 -17.18
CA PHE A 205 -11.33 27.18 -16.93
C PHE A 205 -10.50 27.62 -15.72
N LEU A 206 -10.06 26.69 -14.87
CA LEU A 206 -9.24 26.99 -13.68
C LEU A 206 -7.73 27.03 -13.97
N VAL A 207 -7.28 26.57 -15.15
CA VAL A 207 -5.86 26.45 -15.53
C VAL A 207 -5.12 27.79 -15.48
N ASN A 208 -5.78 28.90 -15.86
CA ASN A 208 -5.17 30.23 -15.93
C ASN A 208 -5.27 31.00 -14.58
N GLY A 209 -5.74 30.35 -13.52
CA GLY A 209 -5.94 30.92 -12.18
C GLY A 209 -4.69 31.06 -11.32
N GLY A 210 -3.61 30.35 -11.68
CA GLY A 210 -2.50 30.07 -10.78
C GLY A 210 -2.60 28.66 -10.19
N ILE A 211 -1.72 28.34 -9.24
CA ILE A 211 -1.65 27.02 -8.60
C ILE A 211 -2.67 26.98 -7.46
N LEU A 212 -3.63 26.06 -7.55
CA LEU A 212 -4.58 25.76 -6.48
C LEU A 212 -3.85 25.05 -5.32
N SER A 213 -4.28 25.26 -4.09
CA SER A 213 -3.69 24.54 -2.96
C SER A 213 -4.29 23.14 -2.82
N GLN A 214 -5.60 22.99 -3.00
CA GLN A 214 -6.26 21.70 -2.83
C GLN A 214 -7.48 21.54 -3.71
N ILE A 215 -7.54 20.41 -4.43
CA ILE A 215 -8.74 19.88 -5.06
C ILE A 215 -9.06 18.53 -4.41
N ASP A 216 -10.26 18.41 -3.86
CA ASP A 216 -10.68 17.22 -3.10
C ASP A 216 -12.05 16.74 -3.55
N PHE A 217 -12.07 15.53 -4.11
CA PHE A 217 -13.26 14.81 -4.53
C PHE A 217 -13.41 13.47 -3.79
N GLU A 218 -12.96 13.40 -2.53
CA GLU A 218 -13.07 12.22 -1.70
C GLU A 218 -14.53 11.73 -1.52
N GLY A 219 -14.72 10.41 -1.56
CA GLY A 219 -15.98 9.80 -1.14
C GLY A 219 -17.14 10.00 -2.12
N ASN A 220 -16.85 10.23 -3.41
CA ASN A 220 -17.85 10.32 -4.46
C ASN A 220 -18.06 8.96 -5.17
N GLN A 221 -18.77 8.98 -6.29
CA GLN A 221 -19.10 7.81 -7.12
C GLN A 221 -18.37 7.83 -8.46
N ILE A 222 -17.16 8.42 -8.50
CA ILE A 222 -16.38 8.54 -9.73
C ILE A 222 -15.89 7.16 -10.15
N SER A 223 -16.22 6.74 -11.37
CA SER A 223 -15.92 5.39 -11.87
C SER A 223 -14.70 5.32 -12.79
N GLU A 224 -14.45 6.35 -13.59
CA GLU A 224 -13.35 6.36 -14.56
C GLU A 224 -12.73 7.76 -14.66
N ILE A 225 -11.45 7.82 -15.02
CA ILE A 225 -10.76 9.06 -15.41
C ILE A 225 -10.41 8.98 -16.88
N PHE A 226 -11.10 9.78 -17.70
CA PHE A 226 -10.97 9.78 -19.16
C PHE A 226 -9.72 10.51 -19.65
N GLU A 227 -9.38 10.27 -20.91
CA GLU A 227 -8.23 10.88 -21.60
C GLU A 227 -8.31 12.42 -21.56
N ASN A 228 -7.21 13.08 -21.18
CA ASN A 228 -7.10 14.54 -21.07
C ASN A 228 -8.21 15.22 -20.24
N SER A 229 -8.89 14.48 -19.35
CA SER A 229 -9.99 15.01 -18.55
C SER A 229 -9.52 15.89 -17.39
N ILE A 230 -8.31 15.64 -16.87
CA ILE A 230 -7.73 16.40 -15.77
C ILE A 230 -6.57 17.23 -16.31
N ARG A 231 -6.81 18.54 -16.40
CA ARG A 231 -5.79 19.54 -16.75
C ARG A 231 -5.84 20.66 -15.73
N ILE A 232 -4.97 20.60 -14.72
CA ILE A 232 -4.97 21.53 -13.57
C ILE A 232 -3.55 21.80 -13.06
N SER A 233 -3.38 22.90 -12.33
CA SER A 233 -2.20 23.17 -11.51
C SER A 233 -2.62 23.23 -10.05
N THR A 234 -2.24 22.23 -9.25
CA THR A 234 -2.62 22.13 -7.84
C THR A 234 -1.51 21.54 -6.96
N GLU A 235 -1.39 21.96 -5.71
CA GLU A 235 -0.49 21.32 -4.75
C GLU A 235 -1.02 19.94 -4.35
N GLN A 236 -2.34 19.76 -4.25
CA GLN A 236 -2.96 18.49 -3.88
C GLN A 236 -4.21 18.18 -4.72
N LEU A 237 -4.30 16.97 -5.25
CA LEU A 237 -5.48 16.37 -5.87
C LEU A 237 -5.83 15.08 -5.13
N ILE A 238 -6.99 15.06 -4.48
CA ILE A 238 -7.48 13.93 -3.69
C ILE A 238 -8.72 13.34 -4.39
N LEU A 239 -8.63 12.08 -4.76
CA LEU A 239 -9.68 11.28 -5.41
C LEU A 239 -9.96 10.00 -4.60
N ASP A 240 -9.75 10.08 -3.30
CA ASP A 240 -9.82 8.96 -2.37
C ASP A 240 -11.24 8.41 -2.23
N ASN A 241 -11.36 7.13 -1.87
CA ASN A 241 -12.62 6.48 -1.51
C ASN A 241 -13.74 6.63 -2.57
N ASN A 242 -13.37 6.58 -3.86
CA ASN A 242 -14.30 6.56 -4.98
C ASN A 242 -14.54 5.11 -5.47
N VAL A 243 -15.23 4.96 -6.59
CA VAL A 243 -15.48 3.66 -7.25
C VAL A 243 -14.68 3.51 -8.53
N LEU A 244 -13.47 4.10 -8.57
CA LEU A 244 -12.61 4.08 -9.76
C LEU A 244 -12.28 2.64 -10.14
N THR A 245 -12.42 2.31 -11.43
CA THR A 245 -12.08 1.01 -12.01
C THR A 245 -10.90 1.10 -12.96
N THR A 246 -10.84 2.17 -13.75
CA THR A 246 -9.85 2.39 -14.80
C THR A 246 -9.37 3.85 -14.85
N ILE A 247 -8.10 4.03 -15.24
CA ILE A 247 -7.52 5.33 -15.59
C ILE A 247 -6.95 5.22 -17.00
N HIS A 248 -7.43 6.07 -17.90
CA HIS A 248 -7.11 6.04 -19.33
C HIS A 248 -5.77 6.74 -19.65
N ARG A 249 -5.31 6.63 -20.89
CA ARG A 249 -4.06 7.25 -21.38
C ARG A 249 -4.09 8.78 -21.24
N SER A 250 -2.93 9.36 -20.92
CA SER A 250 -2.70 10.80 -20.84
C SER A 250 -3.79 11.55 -20.04
N SER A 251 -4.33 10.92 -18.99
CA SER A 251 -5.46 11.44 -18.21
C SER A 251 -5.13 12.76 -17.52
N PHE A 252 -3.86 12.96 -17.17
CA PHE A 252 -3.32 14.11 -16.43
C PHE A 252 -2.45 15.02 -17.30
N ASN A 253 -2.60 14.98 -18.62
CA ASN A 253 -1.75 15.70 -19.56
C ASN A 253 -1.79 17.23 -19.35
N GLY A 254 -0.61 17.85 -19.27
CA GLY A 254 -0.45 19.29 -19.02
C GLY A 254 -0.83 19.71 -17.60
N SER A 255 -0.85 18.76 -16.64
CA SER A 255 -1.11 19.06 -15.23
C SER A 255 0.17 19.20 -14.41
N GLN A 256 0.14 20.11 -13.44
CA GLN A 256 1.16 20.25 -12.40
C GLN A 256 0.52 19.90 -11.06
N ILE A 257 0.83 18.72 -10.52
CA ILE A 257 0.20 18.19 -9.30
C ILE A 257 1.28 17.94 -8.26
N GLY A 258 1.24 18.57 -7.10
CA GLY A 258 2.18 18.24 -6.03
C GLY A 258 1.96 16.81 -5.53
N LYS A 259 0.77 16.56 -4.97
CA LYS A 259 0.34 15.26 -4.45
C LYS A 259 -0.92 14.78 -5.16
N LEU A 260 -0.87 13.56 -5.71
CA LEU A 260 -2.02 12.84 -6.25
C LEU A 260 -2.37 11.65 -5.34
N SER A 261 -3.56 11.67 -4.76
CA SER A 261 -4.08 10.58 -3.93
C SER A 261 -5.28 9.91 -4.59
N LEU A 262 -5.19 8.59 -4.77
CA LEU A 262 -6.21 7.71 -5.33
C LEU A 262 -6.55 6.58 -4.32
N LYS A 263 -6.31 6.84 -3.04
CA LYS A 263 -6.35 5.83 -1.98
C LYS A 263 -7.76 5.32 -1.76
N GLY A 264 -7.90 4.03 -1.42
CA GLY A 264 -9.19 3.44 -1.07
C GLY A 264 -10.13 3.17 -2.25
N ASN A 265 -9.66 3.37 -3.49
CA ASN A 265 -10.34 2.92 -4.69
C ASN A 265 -10.16 1.41 -4.87
N THR A 266 -10.89 0.62 -4.09
CA THR A 266 -10.72 -0.84 -4.00
C THR A 266 -10.96 -1.60 -5.31
N LYS A 267 -11.70 -1.02 -6.26
CA LYS A 267 -11.98 -1.62 -7.57
C LYS A 267 -11.02 -1.17 -8.68
N LEU A 268 -10.08 -0.26 -8.38
CA LEU A 268 -9.14 0.25 -9.38
C LEU A 268 -8.13 -0.86 -9.68
N PHE A 269 -8.24 -1.46 -10.87
CA PHE A 269 -7.41 -2.60 -11.28
C PHE A 269 -6.56 -2.31 -12.51
N LYS A 270 -7.04 -1.45 -13.43
CA LYS A 270 -6.38 -1.12 -14.69
C LYS A 270 -5.91 0.33 -14.72
N LEU A 271 -4.61 0.51 -14.65
CA LEU A 271 -3.92 1.77 -14.87
C LEU A 271 -3.20 1.68 -16.22
N HIS A 272 -3.58 2.51 -17.21
CA HIS A 272 -2.94 2.47 -18.53
C HIS A 272 -1.45 2.82 -18.41
N GLU A 273 -0.59 2.20 -19.22
CA GLU A 273 0.86 2.44 -19.23
C GLU A 273 1.26 3.91 -19.44
N LEU A 274 0.46 4.65 -20.23
CA LEU A 274 0.63 6.08 -20.52
C LEU A 274 -0.31 6.96 -19.69
N ALA A 275 -0.86 6.47 -18.57
CA ALA A 275 -1.83 7.23 -17.79
C ALA A 275 -1.30 8.58 -17.28
N PHE A 276 -0.02 8.64 -16.89
CA PHE A 276 0.68 9.85 -16.43
C PHE A 276 1.50 10.52 -17.53
N GLU A 277 1.33 10.12 -18.78
CA GLU A 277 2.01 10.79 -19.90
C GLU A 277 1.60 12.27 -19.99
N GLY A 278 2.57 13.15 -20.16
CA GLY A 278 2.37 14.58 -20.27
C GLY A 278 2.12 15.31 -18.94
N ILE A 279 2.23 14.62 -17.79
CA ILE A 279 2.22 15.31 -16.49
C ILE A 279 3.50 16.15 -16.37
N GLU A 280 3.37 17.44 -16.06
CA GLU A 280 4.50 18.36 -16.02
C GLU A 280 5.30 18.23 -14.71
N SER A 281 4.60 17.93 -13.62
CA SER A 281 5.19 17.69 -12.30
C SER A 281 4.29 16.83 -11.43
N ILE A 282 4.88 15.82 -10.78
CA ILE A 282 4.25 15.01 -9.71
C ILE A 282 5.29 14.71 -8.62
N GLN A 283 5.01 15.04 -7.36
CA GLN A 283 5.94 14.84 -6.24
C GLN A 283 5.54 13.66 -5.35
N GLU A 284 4.25 13.53 -5.00
CA GLU A 284 3.73 12.43 -4.20
C GLU A 284 2.58 11.70 -4.93
N LEU A 285 2.64 10.37 -4.98
CA LEU A 285 1.60 9.51 -5.55
C LEU A 285 1.16 8.47 -4.52
N ASP A 286 -0.12 8.48 -4.16
CA ASP A 286 -0.72 7.51 -3.25
C ASP A 286 -1.76 6.63 -3.98
N LEU A 287 -1.42 5.36 -4.15
CA LEU A 287 -2.24 4.29 -4.73
C LEU A 287 -2.56 3.21 -3.68
N SER A 288 -2.53 3.56 -2.40
CA SER A 288 -2.77 2.62 -1.30
C SER A 288 -4.22 2.13 -1.29
N SER A 289 -4.43 0.88 -0.85
CA SER A 289 -5.75 0.25 -0.77
C SER A 289 -6.48 0.23 -2.12
N THR A 290 -5.74 0.03 -3.20
CA THR A 290 -6.26 -0.21 -4.55
C THR A 290 -6.04 -1.68 -4.94
N SER A 291 -6.50 -2.06 -6.14
CA SER A 291 -6.33 -3.41 -6.69
C SER A 291 -5.49 -3.41 -7.97
N ILE A 292 -4.59 -2.43 -8.12
CA ILE A 292 -3.72 -2.32 -9.29
C ILE A 292 -2.76 -3.51 -9.37
N GLN A 293 -2.49 -3.97 -10.59
CA GLN A 293 -1.56 -5.07 -10.82
C GLN A 293 -0.18 -4.61 -11.28
N LEU A 294 -0.13 -3.47 -11.98
CA LEU A 294 1.05 -2.90 -12.59
C LEU A 294 1.05 -1.39 -12.35
N LEU A 295 2.24 -0.85 -12.10
CA LEU A 295 2.48 0.60 -12.01
C LEU A 295 3.09 1.08 -13.34
N PRO A 296 2.56 2.14 -13.97
CA PRO A 296 3.08 2.68 -15.22
C PRO A 296 4.49 3.25 -15.03
N SER A 297 5.22 3.23 -16.12
CA SER A 297 6.65 3.53 -16.21
C SER A 297 6.92 4.99 -16.62
N ILE A 298 6.02 5.58 -17.40
CA ILE A 298 6.18 6.90 -18.04
C ILE A 298 5.47 7.99 -17.23
N GLY A 299 6.13 9.14 -17.06
CA GLY A 299 5.58 10.32 -16.37
C GLY A 299 5.87 10.42 -14.86
N LEU A 300 6.62 9.48 -14.29
CA LEU A 300 6.95 9.41 -12.85
C LEU A 300 8.42 9.77 -12.53
N ASP A 301 9.11 10.48 -13.42
CA ASP A 301 10.54 10.82 -13.30
C ASP A 301 10.82 11.83 -12.18
N LYS A 302 9.88 12.75 -11.94
CA LYS A 302 9.94 13.76 -10.86
C LYS A 302 9.35 13.30 -9.52
N LEU A 303 8.83 12.09 -9.45
CA LEU A 303 8.19 11.55 -8.25
C LEU A 303 9.20 11.41 -7.11
N GLU A 304 8.90 11.99 -5.95
CA GLU A 304 9.74 11.94 -4.74
C GLU A 304 9.22 10.93 -3.70
N VAL A 305 7.89 10.79 -3.59
CA VAL A 305 7.22 9.93 -2.61
C VAL A 305 6.21 9.03 -3.31
N LEU A 306 6.41 7.72 -3.21
CA LEU A 306 5.47 6.71 -3.69
C LEU A 306 4.83 5.98 -2.52
N ARG A 307 3.49 5.87 -2.50
CA ARG A 307 2.74 5.12 -1.50
C ARG A 307 1.82 4.10 -2.17
N ILE A 308 2.06 2.83 -1.90
CA ILE A 308 1.28 1.68 -2.34
C ILE A 308 1.17 0.69 -1.17
N GLN A 309 0.41 1.06 -0.15
CA GLN A 309 0.17 0.23 1.03
C GLN A 309 -1.14 -0.54 0.89
N ASN A 310 -1.25 -1.74 1.46
CA ASN A 310 -2.45 -2.58 1.40
C ASN A 310 -2.94 -2.90 -0.02
N THR A 311 -2.02 -3.01 -0.99
CA THR A 311 -2.31 -3.35 -2.40
C THR A 311 -1.65 -4.69 -2.72
N GLN A 312 -2.33 -5.78 -2.34
CA GLN A 312 -1.80 -7.15 -2.45
C GLN A 312 -1.73 -7.67 -3.90
N SER A 313 -2.39 -6.99 -4.83
CA SER A 313 -2.46 -7.35 -6.24
C SER A 313 -1.26 -6.88 -7.06
N LEU A 314 -0.44 -5.98 -6.52
CA LEU A 314 0.70 -5.43 -7.23
C LEU A 314 1.80 -6.50 -7.32
N LYS A 315 1.96 -7.06 -8.51
CA LYS A 315 2.95 -8.12 -8.75
C LYS A 315 4.36 -7.54 -8.78
N GLN A 316 4.52 -6.49 -9.60
CA GLN A 316 5.82 -5.95 -9.97
C GLN A 316 5.90 -4.43 -9.89
N ILE A 317 7.10 -3.94 -9.62
CA ILE A 317 7.45 -2.53 -9.71
C ILE A 317 8.26 -2.28 -10.99
N PRO A 318 8.09 -1.14 -11.66
CA PRO A 318 8.86 -0.82 -12.86
C PRO A 318 10.34 -0.61 -12.51
N SER A 319 11.17 -0.52 -13.55
CA SER A 319 12.60 -0.31 -13.40
C SER A 319 12.91 0.91 -12.53
N VAL A 320 13.75 0.72 -11.52
CA VAL A 320 14.10 1.79 -10.57
C VAL A 320 14.80 2.98 -11.23
N TYR A 321 15.40 2.79 -12.40
CA TYR A 321 16.01 3.86 -13.20
C TYR A 321 15.00 4.85 -13.79
N MET A 322 13.70 4.52 -13.79
CA MET A 322 12.64 5.43 -14.23
C MET A 322 12.29 6.47 -13.17
N PHE A 323 12.55 6.15 -11.91
CA PHE A 323 12.34 7.01 -10.76
C PHE A 323 13.57 7.88 -10.50
N LYS A 324 13.78 8.93 -11.32
CA LYS A 324 14.99 9.78 -11.22
C LYS A 324 15.07 10.58 -9.92
N SER A 325 13.92 10.93 -9.34
CA SER A 325 13.83 11.85 -8.19
C SER A 325 13.33 11.19 -6.90
N LEU A 326 13.07 9.88 -6.91
CA LEU A 326 12.42 9.19 -5.80
C LEU A 326 13.30 9.16 -4.56
N VAL A 327 12.69 9.46 -3.41
CA VAL A 327 13.35 9.53 -2.10
C VAL A 327 12.73 8.54 -1.13
N LYS A 328 11.41 8.38 -1.15
CA LYS A 328 10.68 7.51 -0.20
C LYS A 328 9.67 6.62 -0.94
N ALA A 329 9.66 5.34 -0.60
CA ALA A 329 8.71 4.37 -1.12
C ALA A 329 8.04 3.59 0.03
N TRP A 330 6.72 3.65 0.11
CA TRP A 330 5.91 2.89 1.06
C TRP A 330 5.15 1.82 0.30
N LEU A 331 5.66 0.60 0.27
CA LEU A 331 5.12 -0.51 -0.50
C LEU A 331 4.39 -1.50 0.40
N THR A 332 3.66 -2.43 -0.21
CA THR A 332 2.91 -3.48 0.50
C THR A 332 3.81 -4.67 0.81
N HIS A 333 4.68 -5.03 -0.13
CA HIS A 333 5.55 -6.19 -0.02
C HIS A 333 7.00 -5.79 0.21
N SER A 334 7.68 -6.45 1.14
CA SER A 334 9.08 -6.16 1.47
C SER A 334 10.04 -6.50 0.33
N PHE A 335 9.73 -7.52 -0.48
CA PHE A 335 10.59 -7.92 -1.61
C PHE A 335 10.64 -6.86 -2.73
N HIS A 336 9.63 -5.99 -2.86
CA HIS A 336 9.71 -4.85 -3.80
C HIS A 336 10.82 -3.86 -3.39
N CYS A 337 11.13 -3.73 -2.10
CA CYS A 337 12.24 -2.89 -1.66
C CYS A 337 13.62 -3.42 -2.06
N CYS A 338 13.73 -4.70 -2.40
CA CYS A 338 14.98 -5.29 -2.89
C CYS A 338 15.43 -4.71 -4.24
N ALA A 339 14.49 -4.23 -5.06
CA ALA A 339 14.81 -3.60 -6.34
C ALA A 339 15.64 -2.33 -6.19
N PHE A 340 15.34 -1.51 -5.17
CA PHE A 340 16.07 -0.28 -4.88
C PHE A 340 17.45 -0.57 -4.29
N LYS A 341 17.58 -1.65 -3.51
CA LYS A 341 18.85 -2.07 -2.91
C LYS A 341 19.80 -2.74 -3.92
N PHE A 342 19.25 -3.51 -4.87
CA PHE A 342 20.02 -4.26 -5.88
C PHE A 342 19.53 -3.96 -7.31
N PRO A 343 19.69 -2.71 -7.78
CA PRO A 343 19.12 -2.27 -9.05
C PRO A 343 19.73 -2.97 -10.28
N GLN A 344 20.95 -3.51 -10.12
CA GLN A 344 21.67 -4.25 -11.18
C GLN A 344 21.08 -5.63 -11.44
N ARG A 345 20.50 -6.27 -10.41
CA ARG A 345 19.87 -7.58 -10.52
C ARG A 345 18.38 -7.47 -10.88
N HIS A 346 17.73 -6.41 -10.41
CA HIS A 346 16.32 -6.16 -10.72
C HIS A 346 16.07 -5.90 -12.21
N ASP A 347 16.95 -5.13 -12.84
CA ASP A 347 16.88 -4.86 -14.28
C ASP A 347 18.29 -4.71 -14.87
N PRO A 348 18.90 -5.84 -15.29
CA PRO A 348 20.27 -5.84 -15.81
C PRO A 348 20.38 -5.12 -17.16
N GLU A 349 19.31 -5.05 -17.95
CA GLU A 349 19.33 -4.37 -19.25
C GLU A 349 19.32 -2.85 -19.05
N SER A 350 18.38 -2.32 -18.27
CA SER A 350 18.35 -0.89 -17.97
C SER A 350 19.58 -0.43 -17.19
N PHE A 351 20.14 -1.29 -16.34
CA PHE A 351 21.42 -0.99 -15.70
C PHE A 351 22.57 -0.83 -16.70
N LYS A 352 22.69 -1.73 -17.69
CA LYS A 352 23.69 -1.62 -18.75
C LYS A 352 23.51 -0.33 -19.55
N ARG A 353 22.27 0.01 -19.92
CA ARG A 353 21.94 1.25 -20.65
C ARG A 353 22.28 2.49 -19.82
N HIS A 354 21.92 2.52 -18.54
CA HIS A 354 22.22 3.62 -17.63
C HIS A 354 23.73 3.80 -17.43
N ARG A 355 24.47 2.69 -17.30
CA ARG A 355 25.94 2.72 -17.24
C ARG A 355 26.56 3.25 -18.52
N ALA A 356 26.09 2.80 -19.69
CA ALA A 356 26.56 3.28 -20.99
C ALA A 356 26.30 4.79 -21.16
N LEU A 357 25.13 5.28 -20.72
CA LEU A 357 24.78 6.69 -20.71
C LEU A 357 25.77 7.50 -19.85
N ILE A 358 26.06 7.03 -18.62
CA ILE A 358 27.03 7.66 -17.73
C ILE A 358 28.44 7.67 -18.32
N ASP A 359 28.88 6.57 -18.90
CA ASP A 359 30.22 6.46 -19.49
C ASP A 359 30.36 7.38 -20.70
N ASN A 360 29.30 7.52 -21.51
CA ASN A 360 29.22 8.50 -22.57
C ASN A 360 29.36 9.93 -22.02
N PHE A 361 28.61 10.30 -20.99
CA PHE A 361 28.72 11.61 -20.34
C PHE A 361 30.12 11.88 -19.77
N LYS A 362 30.73 10.89 -19.11
CA LYS A 362 32.11 11.00 -18.61
C LYS A 362 33.11 11.25 -19.74
N SER A 363 32.94 10.56 -20.87
CA SER A 363 33.79 10.73 -22.04
C SER A 363 33.64 12.13 -22.64
N GLU A 364 32.42 12.66 -22.68
CA GLU A 364 32.11 13.99 -23.21
C GLU A 364 32.68 15.11 -22.32
N CYS A 365 32.54 14.97 -20.99
CA CYS A 365 33.14 15.90 -20.05
C CYS A 365 34.67 15.87 -20.10
N LYS A 366 35.27 14.69 -20.27
CA LYS A 366 36.73 14.54 -20.47
C LYS A 366 37.18 15.20 -21.77
N ALA A 367 36.43 15.03 -22.87
CA ALA A 367 36.70 15.68 -24.15
C ALA A 367 36.61 17.21 -24.06
N LYS A 368 35.71 17.73 -23.23
CA LYS A 368 35.55 19.17 -22.93
C LYS A 368 36.59 19.71 -21.94
N GLY A 369 37.58 18.92 -21.51
CA GLY A 369 38.71 19.35 -20.68
C GLY A 369 38.49 19.29 -19.17
N TYR A 370 37.34 18.76 -18.71
CA TYR A 370 37.09 18.51 -17.29
C TYR A 370 37.81 17.21 -16.88
N SER A 371 39.04 17.35 -16.40
CA SER A 371 39.79 16.25 -15.80
C SER A 371 39.67 16.33 -14.27
N GLN A 372 39.47 15.18 -13.65
CA GLN A 372 39.19 14.93 -12.24
C GLN A 372 39.97 15.87 -11.28
N LEU A 373 39.24 16.63 -10.46
CA LEU A 373 39.76 17.02 -9.14
C LEU A 373 39.70 15.75 -8.30
N ASN A 374 40.87 15.13 -8.13
CA ASN A 374 41.07 13.93 -7.35
C ASN A 374 40.53 14.07 -5.92
N ASP A 375 40.08 12.94 -5.38
CA ASP A 375 39.85 12.63 -3.96
C ASP A 375 40.37 13.69 -3.00
N ALA A 376 39.46 14.53 -2.48
CA ALA A 376 39.75 15.39 -1.34
C ALA A 376 38.63 15.23 -0.30
N ASP A 377 39.09 14.78 0.87
CA ASP A 377 38.47 14.71 2.18
C ASP A 377 37.25 15.63 2.43
N PRO A 378 36.19 15.20 3.15
CA PRO A 378 34.97 15.99 3.37
C PRO A 378 35.11 17.24 4.27
N THR A 379 36.32 17.69 4.63
CA THR A 379 36.52 18.64 5.75
C THR A 379 37.07 20.02 5.37
N SER A 380 36.78 20.56 4.17
CA SER A 380 37.15 21.95 3.85
C SER A 380 36.01 22.79 3.26
N PHE A 381 34.80 22.64 3.80
CA PHE A 381 33.75 23.63 3.63
C PHE A 381 33.78 24.61 4.82
N ASN A 382 34.82 25.43 4.94
CA ASN A 382 34.83 26.61 5.82
C ASN A 382 36.08 27.47 5.55
N ASN A 383 35.95 28.40 4.60
CA ASN A 383 36.48 29.77 4.68
C ASN A 383 36.50 30.39 3.29
N TYR A 384 35.36 30.94 2.85
CA TYR A 384 35.36 32.11 1.98
C TYR A 384 34.13 32.97 2.29
N GLY A 385 34.03 33.35 3.56
CA GLY A 385 33.44 34.63 3.96
C GLY A 385 34.59 35.56 4.35
N ASN A 386 34.49 36.82 3.91
CA ASN A 386 35.36 37.97 4.25
C ASN A 386 36.66 38.15 3.48
N SER A 387 36.62 39.01 2.45
CA SER A 387 37.48 40.20 2.43
C SER A 387 37.04 41.18 1.35
N ILE A 388 36.37 42.24 1.81
CA ILE A 388 36.19 43.52 1.12
C ILE A 388 37.57 44.18 0.92
N GLY A 389 37.81 44.67 -0.31
CA GLY A 389 38.60 45.88 -0.62
C GLY A 389 40.12 45.83 -0.43
N THR A 390 40.86 46.04 -1.51
CA THR A 390 41.67 47.26 -1.77
C THR A 390 42.71 47.02 -2.89
N ASN A 391 42.77 47.97 -3.85
CA ASN A 391 43.96 48.53 -4.54
C ASN A 391 45.04 47.59 -5.14
N ILE A 392 45.61 47.74 -6.34
CA ILE A 392 45.76 48.84 -7.30
C ILE A 392 46.36 48.24 -8.61
N ASP A 393 45.93 48.77 -9.75
CA ASP A 393 46.58 48.86 -11.07
C ASP A 393 47.38 47.68 -11.70
N ARG A 394 46.91 47.25 -12.89
CA ARG A 394 47.52 47.66 -14.18
C ARG A 394 46.72 47.18 -15.42
N ARG A 395 46.18 48.19 -16.11
CA ARG A 395 45.86 48.30 -17.56
C ARG A 395 45.15 47.14 -18.29
N ARG A 396 43.84 47.36 -18.38
CA ARG A 396 42.86 46.92 -19.40
C ARG A 396 43.38 47.01 -20.86
N ARG A 397 43.16 45.95 -21.63
CA ARG A 397 42.66 46.02 -23.02
C ARG A 397 41.36 45.22 -23.10
N ARG A 398 40.31 45.90 -23.58
CA ARG A 398 38.92 45.42 -23.68
C ARG A 398 38.80 44.19 -24.59
N LYS A 399 38.10 43.16 -24.12
CA LYS A 399 37.02 42.51 -24.89
C LYS A 399 35.98 41.97 -23.92
N ARG A 400 34.77 42.55 -23.96
CA ARG A 400 33.55 41.92 -23.42
C ARG A 400 33.46 40.53 -24.04
N ARG A 401 33.32 39.48 -23.23
CA ARG A 401 32.71 38.23 -23.68
C ARG A 401 31.51 37.98 -22.78
N THR A 402 30.37 38.19 -23.42
CA THR A 402 29.01 37.80 -23.05
C THR A 402 29.02 36.35 -22.56
N VAL A 403 28.27 36.06 -21.51
CA VAL A 403 27.88 34.68 -21.18
C VAL A 403 26.94 34.25 -22.31
N GLU A 404 27.43 33.40 -23.22
CA GLU A 404 26.58 32.75 -24.22
C GLU A 404 26.00 31.49 -23.60
N THR A 405 24.71 31.55 -23.30
CA THR A 405 23.84 30.39 -23.13
C THR A 405 23.66 29.79 -24.53
N TYR A 406 24.14 28.57 -24.76
CA TYR A 406 23.98 27.91 -26.06
C TYR A 406 22.71 27.05 -26.07
N ILE A 407 21.77 27.42 -26.95
CA ILE A 407 20.74 26.52 -27.48
C ILE A 407 21.43 25.67 -28.55
N ILE A 408 21.28 24.35 -28.49
CA ILE A 408 21.80 23.44 -29.51
C ILE A 408 20.78 23.44 -30.67
N GLU A 409 21.16 24.06 -31.80
CA GLU A 409 20.55 23.81 -33.11
C GLU A 409 21.26 22.60 -33.75
N ASP A 410 20.46 21.74 -34.38
CA ASP A 410 20.85 20.49 -35.02
C ASP A 410 22.01 20.64 -36.03
N ASP A 411 22.94 19.69 -36.01
CA ASP A 411 23.74 19.35 -37.20
C ASP A 411 23.82 17.82 -37.33
N GLU A 412 23.56 17.33 -38.54
CA GLU A 412 23.25 15.95 -38.88
C GLU A 412 24.38 14.96 -38.55
N SER A 413 24.08 13.99 -37.68
CA SER A 413 24.65 12.64 -37.81
C SER A 413 23.60 11.59 -37.44
N ASN A 414 22.84 11.17 -38.46
CA ASN A 414 21.85 10.10 -38.39
C ASN A 414 22.50 8.79 -37.93
N ILE A 415 22.14 8.32 -36.74
CA ILE A 415 22.35 6.93 -36.32
C ILE A 415 21.00 6.21 -36.47
N THR A 416 20.82 5.52 -37.59
CA THR A 416 19.65 4.68 -37.88
C THR A 416 19.87 3.28 -37.31
N PHE A 417 18.93 2.76 -36.52
CA PHE A 417 18.80 1.33 -36.18
C PHE A 417 17.33 0.87 -36.32
N PRO A 418 17.08 -0.39 -36.69
CA PRO A 418 15.98 -0.76 -37.58
C PRO A 418 14.60 -0.79 -36.93
N TYR A 419 13.63 -0.27 -37.68
CA TYR A 419 12.19 -0.40 -37.45
C TYR A 419 11.71 -1.81 -37.86
N SER A 420 10.86 -2.41 -37.04
CA SER A 420 9.86 -3.37 -37.51
C SER A 420 8.52 -3.04 -36.89
N SER A 421 7.52 -3.08 -37.76
CA SER A 421 6.13 -2.66 -37.69
C SER A 421 5.22 -3.58 -36.87
N ASP A 422 4.07 -3.02 -36.50
CA ASP A 422 2.93 -3.62 -35.81
C ASP A 422 2.49 -4.99 -36.34
N SER A 423 2.06 -5.85 -35.41
CA SER A 423 0.94 -6.78 -35.64
C SER A 423 0.22 -7.07 -34.33
N ASN A 424 -1.07 -6.71 -34.29
CA ASN A 424 -2.03 -7.24 -33.32
C ASN A 424 -2.09 -8.77 -33.42
N SER A 425 -2.00 -9.46 -32.29
CA SER A 425 -2.72 -10.71 -32.05
C SER A 425 -2.88 -10.92 -30.55
N LEU A 426 -4.13 -10.84 -30.09
CA LEU A 426 -4.61 -11.56 -28.91
C LEU A 426 -4.35 -13.05 -29.15
N ASP A 427 -3.68 -13.72 -28.21
CA ASP A 427 -4.01 -15.07 -27.73
C ASP A 427 -3.19 -15.35 -26.47
N GLY A 428 -3.78 -16.16 -25.58
CA GLY A 428 -3.28 -16.42 -24.24
C GLY A 428 -2.11 -17.39 -24.13
N ASP A 429 -1.83 -17.66 -22.86
CA ASP A 429 -0.98 -18.71 -22.27
C ASP A 429 0.48 -18.33 -21.92
N ASP A 430 0.72 -18.43 -20.61
CA ASP A 430 1.98 -18.71 -19.90
C ASP A 430 3.24 -17.96 -20.34
N ILE A 431 3.46 -16.78 -19.76
CA ILE A 431 4.81 -16.16 -19.72
C ILE A 431 5.42 -16.46 -18.35
N ASP A 432 6.35 -17.41 -18.35
CA ASP A 432 7.24 -17.77 -17.27
C ASP A 432 8.02 -16.54 -16.74
N GLY A 433 7.88 -16.26 -15.45
CA GLY A 433 8.97 -15.94 -14.53
C GLY A 433 9.91 -14.75 -14.78
N LEU A 434 9.71 -13.94 -15.82
CA LEU A 434 10.59 -12.81 -16.14
C LEU A 434 9.84 -11.48 -16.03
N PHE A 435 10.38 -10.57 -15.22
CA PHE A 435 9.75 -9.30 -14.82
C PHE A 435 9.61 -8.26 -15.95
N HIS A 436 10.11 -8.54 -17.17
CA HIS A 436 10.20 -7.53 -18.24
C HIS A 436 9.88 -8.08 -19.63
N GLU A 437 9.02 -7.37 -20.36
CA GLU A 437 9.10 -7.26 -21.82
C GLU A 437 10.06 -6.11 -22.19
N PRO A 438 10.91 -6.26 -23.23
CA PRO A 438 11.75 -5.17 -23.69
C PRO A 438 10.92 -4.10 -24.42
N LEU A 439 10.80 -2.89 -23.84
CA LEU A 439 10.07 -1.78 -24.47
C LEU A 439 10.94 -0.56 -24.80
N LYS A 440 10.55 0.10 -25.90
CA LYS A 440 11.26 1.17 -26.63
C LYS A 440 11.10 2.53 -25.95
N PHE A 441 12.22 3.23 -25.78
CA PHE A 441 12.28 4.57 -25.17
C PHE A 441 12.01 5.69 -26.20
N SER A 442 11.37 6.76 -25.72
CA SER A 442 11.37 8.08 -26.37
C SER A 442 12.59 8.88 -25.92
N ASN A 443 13.29 9.51 -26.88
CA ASN A 443 14.49 10.30 -26.63
C ASN A 443 14.14 11.55 -25.81
N SER A 444 14.64 11.63 -24.57
CA SER A 444 14.69 12.88 -23.81
C SER A 444 16.14 13.35 -23.72
N SER A 445 16.40 14.58 -24.18
CA SER A 445 17.68 15.25 -24.03
C SER A 445 17.87 15.68 -22.57
N LEU A 446 18.93 15.20 -21.92
CA LEU A 446 19.29 15.58 -20.57
C LEU A 446 20.42 16.63 -20.63
N GLU A 447 20.13 17.88 -20.29
CA GLU A 447 21.17 18.91 -20.11
C GLU A 447 21.96 18.61 -18.84
N ALA A 448 23.28 18.40 -18.96
CA ALA A 448 24.15 18.12 -17.83
C ALA A 448 25.34 19.09 -17.78
N LEU A 449 25.56 19.72 -16.62
CA LEU A 449 26.76 20.49 -16.32
C LEU A 449 27.88 19.52 -15.87
N CYS A 450 29.08 19.62 -16.44
CA CYS A 450 30.22 18.81 -16.01
C CYS A 450 30.64 19.22 -14.58
N GLY A 451 30.33 18.38 -13.60
CA GLY A 451 30.70 18.50 -12.19
C GLY A 451 31.12 17.14 -11.61
N ASN A 452 31.21 17.03 -10.28
CA ASN A 452 31.42 15.74 -9.64
C ASN A 452 30.18 14.86 -9.87
N LEU A 453 30.26 13.92 -10.81
CA LEU A 453 29.15 13.03 -11.16
C LEU A 453 29.04 11.95 -10.08
N SER A 454 28.44 12.29 -8.94
CA SER A 454 27.98 11.29 -7.99
C SER A 454 26.86 10.52 -8.66
N ILE A 455 27.15 9.28 -9.08
CA ILE A 455 26.14 8.29 -9.45
C ILE A 455 25.47 7.84 -8.15
N ASP A 456 24.77 8.77 -7.52
CA ASP A 456 23.92 8.46 -6.40
C ASP A 456 22.58 8.15 -7.03
N VAL A 457 22.36 6.87 -7.34
CA VAL A 457 21.00 6.34 -7.25
C VAL A 457 20.66 6.62 -5.79
N LYS A 458 20.00 7.76 -5.53
CA LYS A 458 19.73 8.24 -4.17
C LYS A 458 19.22 7.05 -3.37
N ASP A 459 19.80 6.84 -2.19
CA ASP A 459 19.40 5.75 -1.32
C ASP A 459 17.90 5.91 -0.97
N VAL A 460 17.04 5.20 -1.72
CA VAL A 460 15.59 5.34 -1.60
C VAL A 460 15.17 4.66 -0.32
N GLN A 461 14.59 5.44 0.59
CA GLN A 461 14.05 4.91 1.84
C GLN A 461 12.77 4.11 1.53
N CYS A 462 12.92 2.79 1.42
CA CYS A 462 11.83 1.88 1.10
C CYS A 462 11.33 1.12 2.34
N TYR A 463 10.01 1.06 2.50
CA TYR A 463 9.31 0.37 3.59
C TYR A 463 8.23 -0.55 3.03
N PRO A 464 7.97 -1.75 3.61
CA PRO A 464 8.69 -2.35 4.73
C PRO A 464 10.06 -2.89 4.32
N VAL A 465 11.04 -2.78 5.22
CA VAL A 465 12.40 -3.26 4.99
C VAL A 465 12.38 -4.80 4.87
N PRO A 466 13.14 -5.42 3.95
CA PRO A 466 13.31 -6.86 3.89
C PRO A 466 13.87 -7.43 5.21
N ASP A 467 13.18 -8.43 5.77
CA ASP A 467 13.55 -9.11 7.02
C ASP A 467 14.20 -10.48 6.73
N VAL A 468 14.78 -11.12 7.76
CA VAL A 468 15.39 -12.48 7.67
C VAL A 468 14.43 -13.54 7.10
N LEU A 469 13.11 -13.34 7.29
CA LEU A 469 12.06 -14.21 6.80
C LEU A 469 11.71 -13.97 5.32
N ASN A 470 11.98 -12.78 4.80
CA ASN A 470 11.75 -12.37 3.41
C ASN A 470 13.04 -11.73 2.85
N PRO A 471 14.11 -12.52 2.67
CA PRO A 471 15.38 -12.02 2.14
C PRO A 471 15.28 -11.64 0.66
N CYS A 472 16.20 -10.79 0.19
CA CYS A 472 16.23 -10.36 -1.21
C CYS A 472 16.88 -11.40 -2.14
N GLU A 473 18.00 -11.99 -1.72
CA GLU A 473 18.87 -12.75 -2.63
C GLU A 473 18.53 -14.23 -2.62
N ASP A 474 18.59 -14.86 -1.45
CA ASP A 474 18.54 -16.31 -1.31
C ASP A 474 17.61 -16.71 -0.16
N VAL A 475 16.77 -17.72 -0.40
CA VAL A 475 15.96 -18.36 0.65
C VAL A 475 16.88 -19.05 1.66
N MET A 476 17.96 -19.69 1.17
CA MET A 476 19.01 -20.27 1.99
C MET A 476 20.31 -19.47 1.83
N GLY A 477 20.56 -18.53 2.75
CA GLY A 477 21.63 -17.54 2.62
C GLY A 477 23.09 -18.02 2.61
N SER A 478 23.38 -19.33 2.66
CA SER A 478 24.77 -19.83 2.53
C SER A 478 24.88 -21.16 1.79
N SER A 479 25.94 -21.32 0.99
CA SER A 479 26.23 -22.57 0.26
C SER A 479 26.43 -23.77 1.18
N TRP A 480 26.95 -23.56 2.40
CA TRP A 480 27.08 -24.62 3.40
C TRP A 480 25.72 -25.12 3.88
N LEU A 481 24.80 -24.19 4.22
CA LEU A 481 23.45 -24.54 4.63
C LEU A 481 22.73 -25.32 3.53
N ARG A 482 22.87 -24.89 2.26
CA ARG A 482 22.32 -25.60 1.09
C ARG A 482 22.83 -27.04 1.01
N ALA A 483 24.14 -27.25 1.12
CA ALA A 483 24.72 -28.59 1.11
C ALA A 483 24.17 -29.48 2.24
N CYS A 484 24.07 -28.94 3.46
CA CYS A 484 23.47 -29.65 4.59
C CYS A 484 21.99 -30.00 4.35
N VAL A 485 21.20 -29.07 3.81
CA VAL A 485 19.77 -29.30 3.53
C VAL A 485 19.60 -30.38 2.47
N TRP A 486 20.38 -30.37 1.39
CA TRP A 486 20.34 -31.43 0.38
C TRP A 486 20.66 -32.81 0.97
N ILE A 487 21.62 -32.89 1.90
CA ILE A 487 21.93 -34.14 2.61
C ILE A 487 20.75 -34.60 3.48
N VAL A 488 20.16 -33.69 4.25
CA VAL A 488 19.02 -33.98 5.13
C VAL A 488 17.80 -34.43 4.31
N VAL A 489 17.48 -33.71 3.23
CA VAL A 489 16.41 -34.08 2.29
C VAL A 489 16.63 -35.47 1.72
N SER A 490 17.84 -35.76 1.24
CA SER A 490 18.17 -37.07 0.65
C SER A 490 17.98 -38.19 1.68
N LEU A 491 18.49 -37.99 2.91
CA LEU A 491 18.36 -38.97 3.99
C LEU A 491 16.90 -39.15 4.42
N ALA A 492 16.13 -38.07 4.53
CA ALA A 492 14.72 -38.11 4.91
C ALA A 492 13.87 -38.86 3.88
N ILE A 493 14.10 -38.64 2.58
CA ILE A 493 13.34 -39.33 1.52
C ILE A 493 13.80 -40.79 1.42
N ILE A 494 15.09 -41.04 1.20
CA ILE A 494 15.61 -42.40 0.96
C ILE A 494 15.42 -43.27 2.20
N GLY A 495 15.72 -42.74 3.39
CA GLY A 495 15.61 -43.46 4.65
C GLY A 495 14.18 -43.89 4.95
N ASN A 496 13.22 -42.96 4.85
CA ASN A 496 11.82 -43.27 5.14
C ASN A 496 11.18 -44.15 4.06
N VAL A 497 11.53 -43.97 2.78
CA VAL A 497 11.09 -44.89 1.71
C VAL A 497 11.63 -46.30 1.95
N ALA A 498 12.91 -46.45 2.31
CA ALA A 498 13.48 -47.75 2.62
C ALA A 498 12.77 -48.43 3.81
N VAL A 499 12.47 -47.67 4.87
CA VAL A 499 11.69 -48.16 6.02
C VAL A 499 10.29 -48.60 5.59
N LEU A 500 9.58 -47.81 4.78
CA LEU A 500 8.26 -48.17 4.25
C LEU A 500 8.33 -49.46 3.41
N VAL A 501 9.30 -49.56 2.50
CA VAL A 501 9.48 -50.74 1.63
C VAL A 501 9.77 -52.00 2.46
N VAL A 502 10.73 -51.94 3.40
CA VAL A 502 11.08 -53.09 4.25
C VAL A 502 9.90 -53.52 5.12
N LEU A 503 9.16 -52.57 5.70
CA LEU A 503 8.00 -52.87 6.55
C LEU A 503 6.81 -53.43 5.75
N LEU A 504 6.62 -53.03 4.50
CA LEU A 504 5.55 -53.50 3.63
C LEU A 504 5.87 -54.83 2.92
N MET A 505 7.14 -55.08 2.58
CA MET A 505 7.58 -56.31 1.92
C MET A 505 7.75 -57.50 2.88
N ASN A 506 7.92 -57.23 4.17
CA ASN A 506 8.13 -58.29 5.15
C ASN A 506 6.83 -59.08 5.40
N GLN A 507 6.78 -60.34 4.94
CA GLN A 507 5.62 -61.24 5.09
C GLN A 507 5.31 -61.70 6.53
N SER A 508 6.07 -61.23 7.52
CA SER A 508 5.75 -61.47 8.94
C SER A 508 4.40 -60.84 9.37
N GLU A 509 3.79 -61.36 10.44
CA GLU A 509 2.56 -60.75 10.98
C GLU A 509 2.73 -59.25 11.29
N PHE A 510 1.78 -58.44 10.79
CA PHE A 510 1.72 -57.00 11.00
C PHE A 510 1.38 -56.67 12.44
N THR A 511 2.38 -56.47 13.28
CA THR A 511 2.20 -56.05 14.69
C THR A 511 1.82 -54.55 14.79
N VAL A 512 1.13 -54.15 15.87
CA VAL A 512 0.72 -52.75 16.08
C VAL A 512 1.91 -51.78 16.06
N PRO A 513 3.07 -52.09 16.67
CA PRO A 513 4.25 -51.24 16.55
C PRO A 513 4.75 -51.08 15.12
N LYS A 514 4.71 -52.13 14.28
CA LYS A 514 5.08 -52.02 12.85
C LYS A 514 4.12 -51.10 12.09
N PHE A 515 2.82 -51.18 12.38
CA PHE A 515 1.82 -50.27 11.81
C PHE A 515 2.06 -48.81 12.20
N LEU A 516 2.37 -48.53 13.47
CA LEU A 516 2.67 -47.17 13.94
C LEU A 516 4.00 -46.64 13.35
N MET A 517 5.03 -47.49 13.24
CA MET A 517 6.29 -47.11 12.58
C MET A 517 6.08 -46.79 11.09
N CYS A 518 5.15 -47.46 10.42
CA CYS A 518 4.77 -47.16 9.03
C CYS A 518 4.11 -45.77 8.91
N ASN A 519 3.20 -45.41 9.82
CA ASN A 519 2.58 -44.08 9.84
C ASN A 519 3.61 -42.97 10.14
N LEU A 520 4.57 -43.24 11.03
CA LEU A 520 5.65 -42.30 11.34
C LEU A 520 6.57 -42.09 10.13
N ALA A 521 7.00 -43.18 9.48
CA ALA A 521 7.82 -43.11 8.27
C ALA A 521 7.09 -42.37 7.12
N LEU A 522 5.77 -42.52 7.01
CA LEU A 522 4.98 -41.76 6.04
C LEU A 522 4.94 -40.26 6.37
N ALA A 523 4.75 -39.89 7.64
CA ALA A 523 4.78 -38.49 8.07
C ALA A 523 6.17 -37.85 7.80
N ASP A 524 7.25 -38.56 8.12
CA ASP A 524 8.61 -38.08 7.90
C ASP A 524 8.97 -38.04 6.40
N PHE A 525 8.43 -38.94 5.59
CA PHE A 525 8.51 -38.88 4.12
C PHE A 525 7.79 -37.64 3.57
N CYS A 526 6.58 -37.32 4.06
CA CYS A 526 5.89 -36.08 3.70
C CYS A 526 6.72 -34.85 4.11
N MET A 527 7.28 -34.80 5.33
CA MET A 527 8.21 -33.72 5.69
C MET A 527 9.42 -33.63 4.77
N GLY A 528 9.95 -34.77 4.30
CA GLY A 528 11.00 -34.83 3.28
C GLY A 528 10.59 -34.20 1.95
N ILE A 529 9.37 -34.47 1.46
CA ILE A 529 8.82 -33.84 0.24
C ILE A 529 8.70 -32.32 0.43
N TYR A 530 8.26 -31.85 1.59
CA TYR A 530 8.21 -30.42 1.89
C TYR A 530 9.60 -29.77 1.81
N LEU A 531 10.61 -30.36 2.45
CA LEU A 531 11.97 -29.83 2.43
C LEU A 531 12.58 -29.87 1.02
N MET A 532 12.26 -30.90 0.24
CA MET A 532 12.64 -31.00 -1.18
C MET A 532 12.01 -29.88 -2.01
N LEU A 533 10.73 -29.56 -1.76
CA LEU A 533 10.03 -28.47 -2.43
C LEU A 533 10.71 -27.12 -2.14
N ILE A 534 11.03 -26.82 -0.88
CA ILE A 534 11.77 -25.60 -0.51
C ILE A 534 13.17 -25.57 -1.13
N ALA A 535 13.90 -26.69 -1.12
CA ALA A 535 15.22 -26.78 -1.74
C ALA A 535 15.16 -26.59 -3.26
N SER A 536 14.12 -27.10 -3.92
CA SER A 536 13.91 -26.92 -5.37
C SER A 536 13.69 -25.46 -5.73
N ILE A 537 12.95 -24.71 -4.92
CA ILE A 537 12.70 -23.29 -5.15
C ILE A 537 13.97 -22.49 -4.92
N ASP A 538 14.70 -22.78 -3.84
CA ASP A 538 16.00 -22.15 -3.60
C ASP A 538 16.99 -22.38 -4.75
N LEU A 539 17.00 -23.58 -5.37
CA LEU A 539 17.79 -23.82 -6.58
C LEU A 539 17.30 -22.99 -7.79
N HIS A 540 15.98 -22.88 -7.96
CA HIS A 540 15.40 -22.18 -9.11
C HIS A 540 15.57 -20.67 -9.02
N SER A 541 15.46 -20.12 -7.81
CA SER A 541 15.46 -18.68 -7.56
C SER A 541 16.81 -18.15 -7.03
N MET A 542 17.92 -18.86 -7.28
CA MET A 542 19.23 -18.52 -6.72
C MET A 542 19.66 -17.10 -7.09
N GLY A 543 19.94 -16.27 -6.08
CA GLY A 543 20.41 -14.89 -6.25
C GLY A 543 19.37 -13.87 -6.71
N GLU A 544 18.17 -14.33 -7.09
CA GLU A 544 17.07 -13.53 -7.66
C GLU A 544 15.71 -13.91 -7.06
N TYR A 545 15.67 -14.35 -5.80
CA TYR A 545 14.43 -14.76 -5.13
C TYR A 545 13.33 -13.69 -5.19
N PHE A 546 13.70 -12.41 -5.09
CA PHE A 546 12.75 -11.29 -5.14
C PHE A 546 11.90 -11.24 -6.43
N ASN A 547 12.39 -11.78 -7.57
CA ASN A 547 11.63 -11.85 -8.81
C ASN A 547 10.49 -12.89 -8.76
N PHE A 548 10.71 -13.99 -8.05
CA PHE A 548 9.76 -15.11 -7.92
C PHE A 548 8.95 -15.06 -6.62
N ALA A 549 9.24 -14.11 -5.73
CA ALA A 549 8.67 -14.03 -4.39
C ALA A 549 7.14 -13.89 -4.40
N TYR A 550 6.57 -13.10 -5.34
CA TYR A 550 5.12 -12.92 -5.44
C TYR A 550 4.42 -14.25 -5.78
N ASP A 551 4.86 -14.91 -6.85
CA ASP A 551 4.25 -16.17 -7.30
C ASP A 551 4.45 -17.29 -6.28
N TRP A 552 5.57 -17.28 -5.56
CA TRP A 552 5.80 -18.21 -4.46
C TRP A 552 4.83 -17.98 -3.30
N GLN A 553 4.73 -16.74 -2.78
CA GLN A 553 3.94 -16.41 -1.58
C GLN A 553 2.42 -16.47 -1.82
N TYR A 554 1.96 -16.03 -2.99
CA TYR A 554 0.53 -15.92 -3.31
C TYR A 554 0.03 -17.04 -4.22
N GLY A 555 0.95 -17.75 -4.89
CA GLY A 555 0.61 -18.89 -5.73
C GLY A 555 0.32 -20.17 -4.96
N ILE A 556 0.28 -21.26 -5.70
CA ILE A 556 -0.06 -22.59 -5.19
C ILE A 556 1.08 -23.16 -4.34
N GLY A 557 2.34 -22.78 -4.63
CA GLY A 557 3.53 -23.30 -3.97
C GLY A 557 3.54 -23.09 -2.45
N CYS A 558 3.33 -21.85 -1.96
CA CYS A 558 3.25 -21.60 -0.52
C CYS A 558 2.07 -22.34 0.14
N LYS A 559 0.92 -22.42 -0.55
CA LYS A 559 -0.27 -23.12 -0.04
C LYS A 559 -0.03 -24.63 0.10
N THR A 560 0.59 -25.27 -0.89
CA THR A 560 0.92 -26.70 -0.84
C THR A 560 2.00 -26.95 0.22
N ALA A 561 3.05 -26.13 0.28
CA ALA A 561 4.10 -26.25 1.30
C ALA A 561 3.56 -26.10 2.72
N GLY A 562 2.70 -25.09 2.95
CA GLY A 562 2.03 -24.86 4.24
C GLY A 562 1.13 -26.03 4.64
N TRP A 563 0.33 -26.55 3.71
CA TRP A 563 -0.49 -27.74 3.97
C TRP A 563 0.37 -28.96 4.34
N LEU A 564 1.43 -29.21 3.58
CA LEU A 564 2.28 -30.41 3.72
C LEU A 564 3.05 -30.41 5.05
N THR A 565 3.55 -29.25 5.48
CA THR A 565 4.21 -29.09 6.80
C THR A 565 3.27 -29.31 7.97
N VAL A 566 2.10 -28.66 7.96
CA VAL A 566 1.12 -28.76 9.06
C VAL A 566 0.57 -30.18 9.15
N PHE A 567 0.25 -30.80 8.01
CA PHE A 567 -0.24 -32.17 7.96
C PHE A 567 0.79 -33.16 8.51
N ALA A 568 2.02 -33.12 7.98
CA ALA A 568 3.05 -34.08 8.34
C ALA A 568 3.57 -33.89 9.78
N GLY A 569 3.71 -32.64 10.24
CA GLY A 569 4.06 -32.34 11.63
C GLY A 569 3.02 -32.85 12.63
N ASN A 570 1.73 -32.57 12.40
CA ASN A 570 0.65 -33.04 13.28
C ASN A 570 0.53 -34.57 13.29
N LEU A 571 0.65 -35.20 12.11
CA LEU A 571 0.58 -36.65 12.00
C LEU A 571 1.76 -37.33 12.73
N SER A 572 2.98 -36.76 12.62
CA SER A 572 4.18 -37.27 13.30
C SER A 572 4.05 -37.17 14.83
N VAL A 573 3.66 -35.99 15.36
CA VAL A 573 3.44 -35.80 16.80
C VAL A 573 2.36 -36.76 17.33
N PHE A 574 1.22 -36.85 16.63
CA PHE A 574 0.16 -37.79 17.03
C PHE A 574 0.66 -39.24 17.02
N THR A 575 1.37 -39.65 15.97
CA THR A 575 1.91 -41.02 15.88
C THR A 575 2.92 -41.32 16.99
N LEU A 576 3.83 -40.38 17.30
CA LEU A 576 4.78 -40.50 18.41
C LEU A 576 4.07 -40.62 19.77
N THR A 577 3.00 -39.86 20.00
CA THR A 577 2.21 -40.00 21.24
C THR A 577 1.59 -41.39 21.37
N ILE A 578 1.08 -41.97 20.28
CA ILE A 578 0.52 -43.33 20.34
C ILE A 578 1.61 -44.38 20.51
N ILE A 579 2.77 -44.23 19.86
CA ILE A 579 3.94 -45.11 20.07
C ILE A 579 4.36 -45.07 21.54
N THR A 580 4.49 -43.88 22.13
CA THR A 580 4.92 -43.75 23.54
C THR A 580 3.91 -44.37 24.51
N VAL A 581 2.60 -44.16 24.29
CA VAL A 581 1.53 -44.80 25.09
C VAL A 581 1.54 -46.32 24.93
N GLU A 582 1.72 -46.84 23.70
CA GLU A 582 1.80 -48.27 23.44
C GLU A 582 3.00 -48.90 24.17
N ARG A 583 4.18 -48.28 24.09
CA ARG A 583 5.38 -48.74 24.78
C ARG A 583 5.24 -48.71 26.29
N TRP A 584 4.72 -47.61 26.84
CA TRP A 584 4.47 -47.49 28.27
C TRP A 584 3.51 -48.58 28.76
N PHE A 585 2.43 -48.83 28.03
CA PHE A 585 1.46 -49.86 28.38
C PHE A 585 2.06 -51.27 28.30
N ALA A 586 2.84 -51.55 27.26
CA ALA A 586 3.50 -52.85 27.07
C ALA A 586 4.52 -53.17 28.16
N ILE A 587 5.22 -52.16 28.69
CA ILE A 587 6.21 -52.31 29.77
C ILE A 587 5.52 -52.47 31.13
N THR A 588 4.57 -51.60 31.46
CA THR A 588 3.91 -51.59 32.77
C THR A 588 2.98 -52.78 32.98
N HIS A 589 2.30 -53.23 31.92
CA HIS A 589 1.32 -54.32 31.97
C HIS A 589 1.81 -55.58 31.25
N ALA A 590 3.12 -55.86 31.31
CA ALA A 590 3.76 -56.97 30.60
C ALA A 590 3.13 -58.35 30.88
N ILE A 591 2.51 -58.54 32.06
CA ILE A 591 1.92 -59.81 32.52
C ILE A 591 0.45 -59.98 32.04
N TYR A 592 -0.24 -58.89 31.68
CA TYR A 592 -1.64 -58.93 31.23
C TYR A 592 -1.76 -58.86 29.70
N LEU A 593 -1.50 -59.99 29.03
CA LEU A 593 -1.51 -60.13 27.56
C LEU A 593 -2.81 -59.62 26.90
N ASN A 594 -3.96 -59.74 27.57
CA ASN A 594 -5.29 -59.38 27.06
C ASN A 594 -5.59 -57.88 27.02
N LYS A 595 -4.77 -57.01 27.65
CA LYS A 595 -4.99 -55.56 27.64
C LYS A 595 -4.17 -54.80 26.58
N ARG A 596 -3.31 -55.47 25.79
CA ARG A 596 -2.57 -54.80 24.71
C ARG A 596 -3.50 -54.18 23.66
N LEU A 597 -3.08 -53.06 23.08
CA LEU A 597 -3.75 -52.42 21.95
C LEU A 597 -3.90 -53.43 20.82
N LYS A 598 -5.15 -53.78 20.49
CA LYS A 598 -5.46 -54.64 19.34
C LYS A 598 -5.45 -53.81 18.05
N HIS A 599 -5.11 -54.45 16.93
CA HIS A 599 -5.05 -53.83 15.60
C HIS A 599 -6.27 -52.97 15.24
N ARG A 600 -7.49 -53.46 15.48
CA ARG A 600 -8.73 -52.72 15.20
C ARG A 600 -8.84 -51.38 15.95
N LYS A 601 -8.42 -51.37 17.23
CA LYS A 601 -8.45 -50.15 18.06
C LYS A 601 -7.37 -49.17 17.64
N ALA A 602 -6.15 -49.67 17.37
CA ALA A 602 -5.05 -48.84 16.88
C ALA A 602 -5.37 -48.17 15.54
N TYR A 603 -5.97 -48.92 14.61
CA TYR A 603 -6.41 -48.39 13.31
C TYR A 603 -7.46 -47.28 13.46
N CYS A 604 -8.49 -47.49 14.31
CA CYS A 604 -9.51 -46.48 14.56
C CYS A 604 -8.92 -45.20 15.19
N ILE A 605 -8.03 -45.33 16.18
CA ILE A 605 -7.34 -44.19 16.80
C ILE A 605 -6.50 -43.43 15.76
N MET A 606 -5.79 -44.16 14.88
CA MET A 606 -5.02 -43.52 13.82
C MET A 606 -5.91 -42.79 12.82
N ILE A 607 -7.06 -43.35 12.41
CA ILE A 607 -8.02 -42.62 11.55
C ILE A 607 -8.43 -41.29 12.18
N CYS A 608 -8.71 -41.25 13.49
CA CYS A 608 -9.02 -40.00 14.17
C CYS A 608 -7.86 -39.01 14.12
N GLY A 609 -6.61 -39.47 14.30
CA GLY A 609 -5.42 -38.63 14.18
C GLY A 609 -5.20 -38.09 12.76
N TRP A 610 -5.49 -38.89 11.74
CA TRP A 610 -5.45 -38.48 10.34
C TRP A 610 -6.49 -37.41 10.03
N LEU A 611 -7.74 -37.62 10.45
CA LEU A 611 -8.81 -36.64 10.27
C LEU A 611 -8.45 -35.31 10.95
N TYR A 612 -7.97 -35.37 12.20
CA TYR A 612 -7.51 -34.18 12.93
C TYR A 612 -6.39 -33.45 12.16
N SER A 613 -5.35 -34.16 11.72
CA SER A 613 -4.21 -33.56 11.02
C SER A 613 -4.62 -32.93 9.69
N ILE A 614 -5.52 -33.56 8.94
CA ILE A 614 -6.07 -33.05 7.68
C ILE A 614 -6.92 -31.79 7.94
N THR A 615 -7.81 -31.82 8.92
CA THR A 615 -8.67 -30.68 9.25
C THR A 615 -7.82 -29.46 9.64
N MET A 616 -6.80 -29.65 10.48
CA MET A 616 -5.88 -28.57 10.86
C MET A 616 -5.08 -28.03 9.68
N ALA A 617 -4.66 -28.87 8.73
CA ALA A 617 -3.92 -28.43 7.54
C ALA A 617 -4.81 -27.74 6.48
N ILE A 618 -6.12 -28.04 6.45
CA ILE A 618 -7.05 -27.46 5.48
C ILE A 618 -7.61 -26.10 5.95
N MET A 619 -7.70 -25.88 7.26
CA MET A 619 -8.29 -24.66 7.84
C MET A 619 -7.69 -23.34 7.28
N PRO A 620 -6.36 -23.21 7.06
CA PRO A 620 -5.79 -21.99 6.46
C PRO A 620 -6.00 -21.85 4.94
N LEU A 621 -6.57 -22.85 4.26
CA LEU A 621 -6.94 -22.74 2.84
C LEU A 621 -8.31 -22.08 2.65
N PHE A 622 -9.19 -22.13 3.67
CA PHE A 622 -10.53 -21.55 3.65
C PHE A 622 -10.60 -20.11 4.18
N GLY A 623 -9.45 -19.44 4.35
CA GLY A 623 -9.40 -18.02 4.72
C GLY A 623 -9.63 -17.72 6.20
N ILE A 624 -9.72 -18.75 7.06
CA ILE A 624 -9.80 -18.58 8.53
C ILE A 624 -8.39 -18.25 9.11
N SER A 625 -7.34 -18.58 8.36
CA SER A 625 -5.92 -18.25 8.60
C SER A 625 -5.23 -18.19 7.24
N ASN A 626 -4.16 -17.41 7.06
CA ASN A 626 -3.44 -17.32 5.78
C ASN A 626 -2.03 -17.88 5.92
N TYR A 627 -1.63 -18.80 5.05
CA TYR A 627 -0.24 -19.29 4.95
C TYR A 627 0.75 -18.18 4.57
N SER A 628 0.29 -17.16 3.83
CA SER A 628 1.10 -16.03 3.37
C SER A 628 1.24 -14.90 4.41
N SER A 629 0.32 -14.78 5.37
CA SER A 629 0.24 -13.62 6.28
C SER A 629 0.75 -13.89 7.69
N THR A 630 1.38 -15.03 7.93
CA THR A 630 1.63 -15.49 9.28
C THR A 630 3.11 -15.64 9.58
N ARG A 631 3.57 -14.67 10.38
CA ARG A 631 4.10 -14.80 11.76
C ARG A 631 4.24 -16.20 12.42
N TYR A 632 3.91 -17.33 11.81
CA TYR A 632 4.10 -18.67 12.39
C TYR A 632 5.57 -19.06 12.54
N VAL A 633 6.47 -18.52 11.70
CA VAL A 633 7.93 -18.76 11.85
C VAL A 633 8.53 -17.91 12.99
N LYS A 634 7.89 -16.78 13.37
CA LYS A 634 8.31 -16.01 14.56
C LYS A 634 8.10 -16.80 15.86
N LEU A 635 7.20 -17.79 15.88
CA LEU A 635 6.95 -18.58 17.09
C LEU A 635 7.94 -19.74 17.30
N SER A 636 8.57 -20.27 16.25
CA SER A 636 9.60 -21.31 16.44
C SER A 636 10.98 -20.73 16.79
N MET A 637 11.31 -19.51 16.32
CA MET A 637 12.63 -18.90 16.56
C MET A 637 12.69 -17.80 17.65
N SER A 638 11.57 -17.25 18.14
CA SER A 638 11.62 -16.35 19.31
C SER A 638 12.04 -17.06 20.61
N SER A 639 12.05 -18.40 20.62
CA SER A 639 12.66 -19.18 21.71
C SER A 639 14.19 -19.21 21.68
N GLN A 640 14.84 -18.85 20.56
CA GLN A 640 16.30 -18.80 20.44
C GLN A 640 16.88 -17.40 20.68
N GLU A 641 16.13 -16.32 20.37
CA GLU A 641 16.58 -14.95 20.69
C GLU A 641 16.49 -14.61 22.19
N ALA A 642 15.59 -15.27 22.94
CA ALA A 642 15.49 -15.11 24.40
C ALA A 642 16.62 -15.82 25.19
N VAL A 643 17.39 -16.71 24.57
CA VAL A 643 18.53 -17.39 25.21
C VAL A 643 19.83 -16.58 25.05
N GLY A 644 19.91 -15.70 24.04
CA GLY A 644 21.05 -14.80 23.82
C GLY A 644 21.12 -13.59 24.75
N SER A 645 20.01 -13.17 25.37
CA SER A 645 19.98 -12.02 26.30
C SER A 645 20.13 -12.38 27.78
N LEU A 646 20.37 -13.66 28.09
CA LEU A 646 20.66 -14.15 29.45
C LEU A 646 22.14 -14.55 29.66
N PHE A 647 23.00 -14.32 28.65
CA PHE A 647 24.45 -14.55 28.73
C PHE A 647 25.28 -13.36 28.23
N ASN A 648 24.82 -12.14 28.48
CA ASN A 648 25.66 -10.93 28.51
C ASN A 648 25.32 -10.09 29.74
#